data_AF-A0A833RE68-F1
#
_entry.id   AF-A0A833RE68-F1
#
_cell.length_a   1.000
_cell.length_b   1.000
_cell.length_c   1.000
_cell.angle_alpha   90.00
_cell.angle_beta   90.00
_cell.angle_gamma   90.00
#
_symmetry.space_group_name_H-M   'P 1'
#
loop_
_entity.id
_entity.type
_entity.pdbx_description
1 polymer ?
#
loop_
_entity_poly.entity_id
_entity_poly.type
_entity_poly.pdbx_seq_one_letter_code
_entity_poly.pdbx_strand_id
1 'polypeptide(L)'
;MCQNQKQMASSSFASLFSVLFFFSYFFTISHCQDIYNAIFSFGDSLSDAGNLVVNGVPKELTTARSPYGMTYFRKPTGRCSDGRLVVDFLAEKFGLPMPPPSKSKDADFKNGANFAITGATAQEYSFFKQIGVDQRIWNTGSIQTQIQWFEDLKPSLCSSEEECEEYLSKALFVVGEFGGNDYNAPIFSGIALDQVKTYVHEVVQAIGRGINRLIKLGARDIVVPGVLPIGCFPLYLTLYNSSSQADYNSRTGCLRKFNSLASSHNELLKRHLVKIQAKHPKTRIMYGDYFTPTMQFVTHPADFGFSNGALKACCGAPGQGSYNFNLDEKCGENGASSCQDPSTYVSWDGIHMTEAAYKTIANGWLKGPYADPPILRGKAPTLLCLLFLVSFLLPPHLAAEQNQRYAAIFNFGDSLVDAGNLIQNGTPDFLATAKYPYGMTYFGKPTGRCSDGRLVIDFICQEFGLPLLPPSKAQNATFKQGANFAITGATALTTEFFENLGLGSVVWNSGDLHTQIKWFQDMKPSICGTPKECKDLFSRSLFVLGEFGGNDYNAPLFASRKFKEVYGMMPHVMKSISDGIEKLIAEGAVDIVVPGVLPVGCFPVYLSLSVSMFKIKKEGFGSRSGCMKKFNTLAWVHNSLLRQTIAQLRGKYPGARIIYADYYSPAIQFILHPEKFGFDKQIPRACCGAPGEGVYNFNMTAKCGEPDATSCPDPSTHWSWDGIHLTEAAYGHIARGWLNGSFADPPIVPTESSSR
;
A
#
# COMPACT_ATOMS: atom_id res chain seq x y z
N MET A 1 8.59 1.21 73.87
CA MET A 1 7.83 2.47 73.67
C MET A 1 8.75 3.47 73.01
N CYS A 2 8.30 4.04 71.88
CA CYS A 2 8.52 5.39 71.32
C CYS A 2 9.67 6.25 71.92
N GLN A 3 10.43 7.10 71.20
CA GLN A 3 10.33 7.70 69.86
C GLN A 3 11.56 8.62 69.66
N ASN A 4 11.85 8.96 68.39
CA ASN A 4 12.45 10.21 67.89
C ASN A 4 13.98 10.43 67.94
N GLN A 5 14.64 10.05 66.82
CA GLN A 5 15.71 10.84 66.20
C GLN A 5 15.16 11.53 64.95
N LYS A 6 14.97 12.86 65.00
CA LYS A 6 14.79 13.74 63.84
C LYS A 6 15.46 15.08 64.16
N GLN A 7 16.66 15.30 63.61
CA GLN A 7 17.16 16.59 63.13
C GLN A 7 18.66 16.48 62.83
N MET A 8 19.01 16.33 61.55
CA MET A 8 20.21 16.87 60.90
C MET A 8 20.25 16.36 59.45
N ALA A 9 19.44 16.97 58.59
CA ALA A 9 19.53 16.79 57.13
C ALA A 9 18.68 17.87 56.41
N SER A 10 19.01 19.15 56.60
CA SER A 10 18.31 20.23 55.86
C SER A 10 19.21 21.28 55.22
N SER A 11 20.54 21.17 55.32
CA SER A 11 21.47 22.15 54.74
C SER A 11 22.25 21.69 53.51
N SER A 12 22.22 20.40 53.13
CA SER A 12 22.92 19.90 51.91
C SER A 12 22.02 19.73 50.67
N PHE A 13 20.71 19.99 50.78
CA PHE A 13 19.76 19.76 49.67
C PHE A 13 19.56 20.96 48.74
N ALA A 14 19.87 22.19 49.18
CA ALA A 14 19.64 23.39 48.38
C ALA A 14 20.72 23.64 47.32
N SER A 15 21.98 23.23 47.56
CA SER A 15 23.09 23.46 46.62
C SER A 15 23.11 22.48 45.44
N LEU A 16 22.47 21.31 45.55
CA LEU A 16 22.40 20.35 44.45
C LEU A 16 21.29 20.70 43.44
N PHE A 17 20.22 21.36 43.89
CA PHE A 17 19.08 21.72 43.06
C PHE A 17 19.40 22.83 42.06
N SER A 18 20.27 23.78 42.42
CA SER A 18 20.64 24.90 41.53
C SER A 18 21.61 24.48 40.41
N VAL A 19 22.45 23.47 40.62
CA VAL A 19 23.35 22.92 39.59
C VAL A 19 22.58 22.04 38.61
N LEU A 20 21.57 21.30 39.08
CA LEU A 20 20.70 20.46 38.24
C LEU A 20 19.71 21.29 37.39
N PHE A 21 19.30 22.47 37.85
CA PHE A 21 18.44 23.37 37.07
C PHE A 21 19.18 24.12 35.96
N PHE A 22 20.49 24.33 36.11
CA PHE A 22 21.32 24.91 35.04
C PHE A 22 21.70 23.87 33.96
N PHE A 23 21.80 22.59 34.31
CA PHE A 23 22.03 21.52 33.33
C PHE A 23 20.75 21.09 32.58
N SER A 24 19.56 21.29 33.16
CA SER A 24 18.28 20.97 32.50
C SER A 24 17.86 21.97 31.42
N TYR A 25 18.45 23.18 31.39
CA TYR A 25 18.18 24.17 30.35
C TYR A 25 19.01 23.93 29.06
N PHE A 26 20.11 23.17 29.14
CA PHE A 26 20.96 22.87 27.97
C PHE A 26 20.63 21.54 27.27
N PHE A 27 19.78 20.70 27.84
CA PHE A 27 19.17 19.56 27.13
C PHE A 27 17.81 19.95 26.55
N THR A 28 17.82 20.94 25.66
CA THR A 28 16.78 21.00 24.62
C THR A 28 16.81 19.68 23.85
N ILE A 29 15.67 19.00 23.85
CA ILE A 29 15.36 17.78 23.12
C ILE A 29 15.87 17.91 21.68
N SER A 30 16.99 17.29 21.35
CA SER A 30 17.33 16.96 19.97
C SER A 30 16.26 15.98 19.50
N HIS A 31 15.24 16.50 18.82
CA HIS A 31 14.26 15.69 18.15
C HIS A 31 15.03 14.84 17.14
N CYS A 32 14.90 13.51 17.22
CA CYS A 32 15.33 12.64 16.13
C CYS A 32 14.30 12.78 14.99
N GLN A 33 14.26 13.96 14.38
CA GLN A 33 13.94 14.08 12.96
C GLN A 33 15.09 13.38 12.23
N ASP A 34 14.80 12.69 11.13
CA ASP A 34 15.84 12.34 10.16
C ASP A 34 16.38 13.69 9.63
N ILE A 35 17.43 14.20 10.26
CA ILE A 35 18.12 15.40 9.79
C ILE A 35 19.13 14.91 8.77
N TYR A 36 18.76 14.99 7.51
CA TYR A 36 19.71 14.84 6.44
C TYR A 36 20.75 15.96 6.53
N ASN A 37 22.03 15.64 6.37
CA ASN A 37 23.10 16.65 6.30
C ASN A 37 23.21 17.26 4.90
N ALA A 38 22.77 16.52 3.88
CA ALA A 38 22.86 16.89 2.49
C ALA A 38 21.74 16.25 1.64
N ILE A 39 21.41 16.88 0.52
CA ILE A 39 20.55 16.31 -0.53
C ILE A 39 21.30 16.25 -1.85
N PHE A 40 21.49 15.04 -2.38
CA PHE A 40 22.04 14.83 -3.72
C PHE A 40 20.90 14.46 -4.67
N SER A 41 20.66 15.33 -5.65
CA SER A 41 19.56 15.16 -6.60
C SER A 41 20.09 14.78 -7.97
N PHE A 42 19.46 13.80 -8.60
CA PHE A 42 19.68 13.36 -9.97
C PHE A 42 18.34 13.50 -10.72
N GLY A 43 18.32 13.33 -12.03
CA GLY A 43 17.08 13.33 -12.81
C GLY A 43 17.11 14.23 -14.03
N ASP A 44 15.93 14.59 -14.49
CA ASP A 44 15.72 15.43 -15.67
C ASP A 44 15.20 16.83 -15.29
N SER A 45 14.40 17.43 -16.18
CA SER A 45 13.80 18.74 -15.98
C SER A 45 12.88 18.84 -14.77
N LEU A 46 12.36 17.73 -14.24
CA LEU A 46 11.50 17.71 -13.06
C LEU A 46 12.28 17.88 -11.74
N SER A 47 13.61 17.76 -11.81
CA SER A 47 14.51 17.96 -10.67
C SER A 47 15.64 18.97 -10.96
N ASP A 48 15.83 19.43 -12.20
CA ASP A 48 16.95 20.30 -12.60
C ASP A 48 16.93 21.66 -11.87
N ALA A 49 18.03 21.96 -11.17
CA ALA A 49 18.24 23.24 -10.48
C ALA A 49 18.80 24.36 -11.38
N GLY A 50 19.02 24.09 -12.67
CA GLY A 50 19.58 25.03 -13.64
C GLY A 50 20.97 24.64 -14.17
N ASN A 51 21.31 23.36 -14.26
CA ASN A 51 22.64 22.91 -14.71
C ASN A 51 23.01 23.40 -16.12
N LEU A 52 22.01 23.64 -16.98
CA LEU A 52 22.24 24.15 -18.34
C LEU A 52 22.46 25.65 -18.43
N VAL A 53 22.15 26.42 -17.38
CA VAL A 53 22.25 27.89 -17.43
C VAL A 53 23.51 28.43 -16.76
N VAL A 54 24.30 27.58 -16.08
CA VAL A 54 25.49 27.98 -15.32
C VAL A 54 26.51 28.74 -16.18
N ASN A 55 26.72 28.32 -17.43
CA ASN A 55 27.70 28.92 -18.35
C ASN A 55 27.02 29.82 -19.41
N GLY A 56 25.88 30.41 -19.06
CA GLY A 56 25.04 31.19 -19.98
C GLY A 56 23.80 30.41 -20.41
N VAL A 57 22.79 31.14 -20.86
CA VAL A 57 21.48 30.57 -21.24
C VAL A 57 21.54 30.05 -22.69
N PRO A 58 21.35 28.74 -22.94
CA PRO A 58 21.24 28.22 -24.29
C PRO A 58 20.05 28.87 -25.00
N LYS A 59 20.22 29.22 -26.28
CA LYS A 59 19.18 29.94 -27.04
C LYS A 59 17.90 29.12 -27.11
N GLU A 60 17.98 27.81 -27.20
CA GLU A 60 16.85 26.89 -27.37
C GLU A 60 16.14 26.58 -26.04
N LEU A 61 16.72 26.95 -24.89
CA LEU A 61 16.19 26.63 -23.57
C LEU A 61 15.18 27.69 -23.10
N THR A 62 13.91 27.47 -23.40
CA THR A 62 12.83 28.41 -23.03
C THR A 62 12.59 28.49 -21.52
N THR A 63 12.91 27.42 -20.77
CA THR A 63 12.75 27.33 -19.31
C THR A 63 13.68 28.27 -18.52
N ALA A 64 14.65 28.89 -19.22
CA ALA A 64 15.55 29.90 -18.68
C ALA A 64 15.09 31.35 -18.98
N ARG A 65 13.87 31.54 -19.50
CA ARG A 65 13.30 32.84 -19.86
C ARG A 65 12.09 33.18 -19.00
N SER A 66 11.74 34.45 -18.92
CA SER A 66 10.48 34.87 -18.28
C SER A 66 9.30 34.20 -19.01
N PRO A 67 8.29 33.64 -18.32
CA PRO A 67 7.95 33.83 -16.90
C PRO A 67 8.38 32.70 -15.94
N TYR A 68 9.32 31.82 -16.30
CA TYR A 68 9.78 30.77 -15.38
C TYR A 68 10.36 31.35 -14.09
N GLY A 69 10.10 30.69 -12.96
CA GLY A 69 10.51 31.15 -11.63
C GLY A 69 9.73 32.33 -11.03
N MET A 70 8.66 32.81 -11.69
CA MET A 70 7.88 33.98 -11.24
C MET A 70 7.25 33.87 -9.85
N THR A 71 6.94 32.68 -9.34
CA THR A 71 6.22 32.46 -8.08
C THR A 71 7.12 32.62 -6.86
N TYR A 72 8.29 31.98 -6.87
CA TYR A 72 9.22 32.00 -5.72
C TYR A 72 10.49 32.81 -6.00
N PHE A 73 11.19 32.52 -7.09
CA PHE A 73 12.51 33.12 -7.38
C PHE A 73 12.43 34.53 -7.97
N ARG A 74 11.26 34.91 -8.51
CA ARG A 74 10.98 36.18 -9.21
C ARG A 74 11.87 36.43 -10.44
N LYS A 75 12.56 35.39 -10.90
CA LYS A 75 13.39 35.35 -12.12
C LYS A 75 13.59 33.91 -12.56
N PRO A 76 13.90 33.66 -13.85
CA PRO A 76 14.27 32.34 -14.31
C PRO A 76 15.57 31.87 -13.65
N THR A 77 15.56 30.61 -13.18
CA THR A 77 16.74 29.95 -12.59
C THR A 77 17.20 28.73 -13.40
N GLY A 78 16.47 28.40 -14.48
CA GLY A 78 16.63 27.15 -15.22
C GLY A 78 15.78 26.00 -14.68
N ARG A 79 15.05 26.18 -13.56
CA ARG A 79 14.01 25.25 -13.11
C ARG A 79 12.81 25.30 -14.05
N CYS A 80 12.33 24.13 -14.47
CA CYS A 80 11.21 23.99 -15.39
C CYS A 80 9.85 24.13 -14.68
N SER A 81 9.61 25.24 -13.99
CA SER A 81 8.37 25.54 -13.29
C SER A 81 8.19 27.05 -13.11
N ASP A 82 7.03 27.50 -12.65
CA ASP A 82 6.84 28.86 -12.14
C ASP A 82 7.62 29.11 -10.85
N GLY A 83 8.17 28.08 -10.20
CA GLY A 83 9.09 28.27 -9.09
C GLY A 83 9.78 27.00 -8.60
N ARG A 84 9.55 26.61 -7.34
CA ARG A 84 10.22 25.48 -6.66
C ARG A 84 9.79 24.11 -7.21
N LEU A 85 10.73 23.18 -7.28
CA LEU A 85 10.53 21.77 -7.63
C LEU A 85 10.39 20.90 -6.36
N VAL A 86 10.06 19.61 -6.51
CA VAL A 86 9.94 18.68 -5.35
C VAL A 86 11.19 18.70 -4.49
N VAL A 87 12.39 18.62 -5.10
CA VAL A 87 13.66 18.62 -4.38
C VAL A 87 13.87 19.87 -3.52
N ASP A 88 13.37 21.02 -3.96
CA ASP A 88 13.51 22.28 -3.21
C ASP A 88 12.64 22.26 -1.95
N PHE A 89 11.43 21.71 -2.04
CA PHE A 89 10.55 21.52 -0.89
C PHE A 89 11.09 20.47 0.10
N LEU A 90 11.78 19.45 -0.40
CA LEU A 90 12.48 18.50 0.48
C LEU A 90 13.62 19.22 1.23
N ALA A 91 14.43 20.01 0.54
CA ALA A 91 15.51 20.79 1.18
C ALA A 91 14.96 21.74 2.25
N GLU A 92 13.91 22.50 1.92
CA GLU A 92 13.20 23.38 2.86
C GLU A 92 12.70 22.61 4.08
N LYS A 93 12.15 21.41 3.88
CA LYS A 93 11.64 20.57 4.98
C LYS A 93 12.74 20.16 5.96
N PHE A 94 13.94 19.87 5.46
CA PHE A 94 15.08 19.44 6.27
C PHE A 94 15.96 20.60 6.76
N GLY A 95 15.58 21.85 6.47
CA GLY A 95 16.36 23.03 6.86
C GLY A 95 17.69 23.14 6.11
N LEU A 96 17.81 22.51 4.94
CA LEU A 96 18.98 22.53 4.09
C LEU A 96 18.87 23.63 3.03
N PRO A 97 20.00 24.20 2.56
CA PRO A 97 19.98 25.03 1.36
C PRO A 97 19.45 24.20 0.18
N MET A 98 18.74 24.87 -0.75
CA MET A 98 18.34 24.23 -2.01
C MET A 98 19.60 23.75 -2.74
N PRO A 99 19.67 22.48 -3.19
CA PRO A 99 20.88 21.95 -3.80
C PRO A 99 21.28 22.78 -5.04
N PRO A 100 22.49 23.38 -5.05
CA PRO A 100 22.94 24.16 -6.19
C PRO A 100 23.21 23.27 -7.41
N PRO A 101 23.16 23.80 -8.64
CA PRO A 101 23.57 23.07 -9.84
C PRO A 101 25.02 22.58 -9.69
N SER A 102 25.25 21.28 -9.90
CA SER A 102 26.58 20.66 -9.76
C SER A 102 27.62 21.21 -10.73
N LYS A 103 27.17 21.83 -11.84
CA LYS A 103 28.06 22.49 -12.80
C LYS A 103 28.55 23.87 -12.36
N SER A 104 28.02 24.42 -11.26
CA SER A 104 28.46 25.72 -10.70
C SER A 104 29.90 25.65 -10.20
N LYS A 105 30.72 26.64 -10.56
CA LYS A 105 32.14 26.68 -10.18
C LYS A 105 32.39 27.22 -8.77
N ASP A 106 31.50 28.08 -8.29
CA ASP A 106 31.66 28.81 -7.03
C ASP A 106 30.66 28.36 -5.95
N ALA A 107 29.96 27.26 -6.17
CA ALA A 107 28.98 26.74 -5.21
C ALA A 107 29.65 25.90 -4.13
N ASP A 108 29.12 25.99 -2.90
CA ASP A 108 29.43 25.06 -1.83
C ASP A 108 28.51 23.83 -1.93
N PHE A 109 29.10 22.65 -2.01
CA PHE A 109 28.39 21.38 -2.15
C PHE A 109 28.32 20.56 -0.84
N LYS A 110 28.80 21.11 0.29
CA LYS A 110 28.78 20.43 1.59
C LYS A 110 27.39 20.09 2.14
N ASN A 111 26.33 20.69 1.61
CA ASN A 111 24.94 20.35 1.96
C ASN A 111 24.17 19.73 0.80
N GLY A 112 24.89 19.27 -0.23
CA GLY A 112 24.30 18.61 -1.38
C GLY A 112 24.57 19.32 -2.70
N ALA A 113 24.20 18.63 -3.78
CA ALA A 113 24.35 19.10 -5.14
C ALA A 113 23.22 18.55 -6.01
N ASN A 114 22.83 19.31 -7.02
CA ASN A 114 21.86 18.89 -8.01
C ASN A 114 22.58 18.54 -9.32
N PHE A 115 22.59 17.26 -9.69
CA PHE A 115 23.13 16.72 -10.93
C PHE A 115 22.08 16.55 -12.03
N ALA A 116 20.80 16.78 -11.72
CA ALA A 116 19.73 16.66 -12.69
C ALA A 116 19.92 17.66 -13.84
N ILE A 117 19.58 17.25 -15.05
CA ILE A 117 19.76 18.08 -16.24
C ILE A 117 18.58 17.90 -17.18
N THR A 118 17.99 19.01 -17.62
CA THR A 118 16.79 19.02 -18.47
C THR A 118 16.98 18.10 -19.69
N GLY A 119 16.04 17.17 -19.90
CA GLY A 119 16.06 16.21 -21.00
C GLY A 119 16.92 14.96 -20.76
N ALA A 120 17.42 14.75 -19.54
CA ALA A 120 18.14 13.53 -19.17
C ALA A 120 17.32 12.25 -19.37
N THR A 121 18.03 11.15 -19.61
CA THR A 121 17.45 9.83 -19.89
C THR A 121 17.97 8.78 -18.91
N ALA A 122 17.23 7.69 -18.74
CA ALA A 122 17.76 6.51 -18.04
C ALA A 122 18.85 5.84 -18.88
N GLN A 123 18.62 5.76 -20.20
CA GLN A 123 19.51 5.13 -21.15
C GLN A 123 20.63 6.05 -21.62
N GLU A 124 21.71 5.45 -22.08
CA GLU A 124 22.83 6.15 -22.72
C GLU A 124 22.49 6.61 -24.14
N TYR A 125 23.21 7.62 -24.63
CA TYR A 125 23.04 8.14 -26.00
C TYR A 125 23.14 7.04 -27.09
N SER A 126 23.97 6.01 -26.87
CA SER A 126 24.13 4.88 -27.79
C SER A 126 22.83 4.11 -28.05
N PHE A 127 21.95 4.00 -27.05
CA PHE A 127 20.64 3.37 -27.20
C PHE A 127 19.78 4.15 -28.21
N PHE A 128 19.71 5.47 -28.09
CA PHE A 128 18.92 6.32 -28.98
C PHE A 128 19.46 6.34 -30.41
N LYS A 129 20.79 6.29 -30.57
CA LYS A 129 21.44 6.12 -31.86
C LYS A 129 21.09 4.78 -32.50
N GLN A 130 21.06 3.71 -31.71
CA GLN A 130 20.71 2.37 -32.19
C GLN A 130 19.26 2.30 -32.71
N ILE A 131 18.32 2.99 -32.06
CA ILE A 131 16.92 3.03 -32.49
C ILE A 131 16.61 4.17 -33.48
N GLY A 132 17.62 4.94 -33.91
CA GLY A 132 17.50 5.98 -34.95
C GLY A 132 16.78 7.26 -34.52
N VAL A 133 16.88 7.63 -33.23
CA VAL A 133 16.22 8.84 -32.67
C VAL A 133 17.19 9.77 -31.95
N ASP A 134 18.50 9.60 -32.16
CA ASP A 134 19.55 10.38 -31.50
C ASP A 134 19.47 11.89 -31.77
N GLN A 135 18.89 12.31 -32.90
CA GLN A 135 18.61 13.72 -33.20
C GLN A 135 17.66 14.40 -32.19
N ARG A 136 16.90 13.62 -31.40
CA ARG A 136 16.05 14.14 -30.32
C ARG A 136 16.78 14.27 -28.98
N ILE A 137 17.99 13.71 -28.87
CA ILE A 137 18.78 13.73 -27.65
C ILE A 137 19.79 14.87 -27.74
N TRP A 138 19.50 15.95 -27.04
CA TRP A 138 20.24 17.21 -27.13
C TRP A 138 21.22 17.43 -25.97
N ASN A 139 21.26 16.51 -25.00
CA ASN A 139 22.27 16.45 -23.95
C ASN A 139 22.60 15.00 -23.59
N THR A 140 23.82 14.74 -23.11
CA THR A 140 24.29 13.38 -22.76
C THR A 140 24.17 13.08 -21.27
N GLY A 141 23.25 13.73 -20.55
CA GLY A 141 23.13 13.65 -19.11
C GLY A 141 22.36 12.43 -18.60
N SER A 142 22.69 11.22 -19.06
CA SER A 142 22.04 9.99 -18.59
C SER A 142 22.18 9.80 -17.07
N ILE A 143 21.36 8.93 -16.45
CA ILE A 143 21.52 8.59 -15.03
C ILE A 143 22.95 8.15 -14.68
N GLN A 144 23.62 7.36 -15.54
CA GLN A 144 24.99 6.92 -15.27
C GLN A 144 26.00 8.07 -15.40
N THR A 145 25.76 8.99 -16.33
CA THR A 145 26.58 10.19 -16.50
C THR A 145 26.44 11.12 -15.29
N GLN A 146 25.22 11.31 -14.78
CA GLN A 146 25.01 12.12 -13.58
C GLN A 146 25.63 11.50 -12.33
N ILE A 147 25.57 10.16 -12.19
CA ILE A 147 26.28 9.46 -11.11
C ILE A 147 27.80 9.59 -11.28
N GLN A 148 28.32 9.59 -12.52
CA GLN A 148 29.73 9.88 -12.75
C GLN A 148 30.11 11.28 -12.27
N TRP A 149 29.31 12.30 -12.57
CA TRP A 149 29.56 13.65 -12.05
C TRP A 149 29.53 13.71 -10.52
N PHE A 150 28.69 12.91 -9.87
CA PHE A 150 28.70 12.78 -8.41
C PHE A 150 29.97 12.11 -7.90
N GLU A 151 30.46 11.05 -8.57
CA GLU A 151 31.76 10.44 -8.26
C GLU A 151 32.91 11.44 -8.41
N ASP A 152 32.88 12.27 -9.44
CA ASP A 152 33.90 13.30 -9.68
C ASP A 152 33.85 14.40 -8.60
N LEU A 153 32.64 14.72 -8.08
CA LEU A 153 32.46 15.69 -6.99
C LEU A 153 32.82 15.10 -5.62
N LYS A 154 32.63 13.80 -5.41
CA LYS A 154 32.75 13.12 -4.11
C LYS A 154 34.06 13.43 -3.34
N PRO A 155 35.25 13.52 -3.97
CA PRO A 155 36.49 13.88 -3.27
C PRO A 155 36.47 15.27 -2.60
N SER A 156 35.60 16.19 -3.05
CA SER A 156 35.43 17.50 -2.41
C SER A 156 34.54 17.47 -1.16
N LEU A 157 33.79 16.38 -0.97
CA LEU A 157 32.83 16.19 0.13
C LEU A 157 33.46 15.46 1.31
N CYS A 158 34.35 14.51 1.01
CA CYS A 158 34.99 13.61 1.97
C CYS A 158 36.27 13.03 1.35
N SER A 159 37.27 12.76 2.19
CA SER A 159 38.65 12.43 1.77
C SER A 159 39.04 10.96 1.97
N SER A 160 38.41 10.25 2.92
CA SER A 160 38.62 8.82 3.16
C SER A 160 37.35 8.00 2.93
N GLU A 161 37.48 6.67 2.77
CA GLU A 161 36.32 5.78 2.61
C GLU A 161 35.39 5.84 3.83
N GLU A 162 35.95 5.85 5.04
CA GLU A 162 35.21 5.95 6.30
C GLU A 162 34.48 7.30 6.44
N GLU A 163 35.16 8.40 6.14
CA GLU A 163 34.56 9.74 6.15
C GLU A 163 33.41 9.84 5.15
N CYS A 164 33.59 9.25 3.97
CA CYS A 164 32.56 9.22 2.94
C CYS A 164 31.37 8.34 3.34
N GLU A 165 31.60 7.17 3.94
CA GLU A 165 30.51 6.33 4.43
C GLU A 165 29.73 7.05 5.54
N GLU A 166 30.42 7.70 6.48
CA GLU A 166 29.76 8.45 7.54
C GLU A 166 28.94 9.63 7.00
N TYR A 167 29.50 10.41 6.07
CA TYR A 167 28.85 11.59 5.52
C TYR A 167 27.66 11.22 4.61
N LEU A 168 27.86 10.29 3.66
CA LEU A 168 26.85 9.94 2.66
C LEU A 168 25.73 9.07 3.22
N SER A 169 25.98 8.29 4.27
CA SER A 169 24.92 7.52 4.94
C SER A 169 23.86 8.41 5.62
N LYS A 170 24.20 9.68 5.89
CA LYS A 170 23.31 10.70 6.47
C LYS A 170 22.71 11.63 5.42
N ALA A 171 22.97 11.40 4.12
CA ALA A 171 22.44 12.21 3.03
C ALA A 171 21.18 11.57 2.40
N LEU A 172 20.28 12.41 1.87
CA LEU A 172 19.15 11.97 1.07
C LEU A 172 19.52 11.99 -0.41
N PHE A 173 19.39 10.85 -1.08
CA PHE A 173 19.59 10.74 -2.51
C PHE A 173 18.21 10.77 -3.19
N VAL A 174 17.97 11.81 -3.97
CA VAL A 174 16.74 11.94 -4.78
C VAL A 174 17.10 11.61 -6.21
N VAL A 175 16.85 10.37 -6.62
CA VAL A 175 16.91 10.00 -8.03
C VAL A 175 15.66 10.60 -8.65
N GLY A 176 15.75 11.62 -9.49
CA GLY A 176 14.58 12.24 -10.11
C GLY A 176 13.85 11.30 -11.08
N GLU A 177 12.89 11.84 -11.82
CA GLU A 177 12.19 11.04 -12.83
C GLU A 177 13.14 10.66 -13.97
N PHE A 178 13.21 9.37 -14.26
CA PHE A 178 13.92 8.82 -15.40
C PHE A 178 12.99 7.85 -16.13
N GLY A 179 12.99 7.92 -17.46
CA GLY A 179 12.14 7.11 -18.34
C GLY A 179 11.19 7.94 -19.20
N GLY A 180 10.72 9.09 -18.72
CA GLY A 180 9.88 10.01 -19.48
C GLY A 180 10.53 10.41 -20.80
N ASN A 181 11.76 10.92 -20.75
CA ASN A 181 12.51 11.30 -21.96
C ASN A 181 12.90 10.10 -22.83
N ASP A 182 13.14 8.93 -22.23
CA ASP A 182 13.42 7.68 -22.94
C ASP A 182 12.24 7.23 -23.82
N TYR A 183 11.01 7.56 -23.41
CA TYR A 183 9.80 7.30 -24.20
C TYR A 183 9.43 8.46 -25.12
N ASN A 184 9.59 9.69 -24.66
CA ASN A 184 9.24 10.89 -25.42
C ASN A 184 10.04 10.98 -26.72
N ALA A 185 11.35 10.73 -26.68
CA ALA A 185 12.22 10.80 -27.86
C ALA A 185 11.75 9.89 -29.02
N PRO A 186 11.50 8.58 -28.82
CA PRO A 186 10.97 7.74 -29.89
C PRO A 186 9.51 8.05 -30.25
N ILE A 187 8.64 8.37 -29.28
CA ILE A 187 7.24 8.73 -29.55
C ILE A 187 7.14 9.95 -30.47
N PHE A 188 7.88 11.03 -30.18
CA PHE A 188 7.92 12.25 -31.00
C PHE A 188 8.75 12.11 -32.28
N SER A 189 9.40 10.97 -32.48
CA SER A 189 10.05 10.59 -33.75
C SER A 189 9.17 9.67 -34.60
N GLY A 190 7.93 9.42 -34.17
CA GLY A 190 6.96 8.61 -34.92
C GLY A 190 7.11 7.10 -34.73
N ILE A 191 7.93 6.64 -33.78
CA ILE A 191 8.00 5.21 -33.45
C ILE A 191 6.68 4.77 -32.84
N ALA A 192 6.15 3.65 -33.33
CA ALA A 192 4.87 3.10 -32.87
C ALA A 192 4.90 2.82 -31.37
N LEU A 193 3.82 3.16 -30.67
CA LEU A 193 3.75 3.05 -29.21
C LEU A 193 3.97 1.62 -28.71
N ASP A 194 3.53 0.60 -29.47
CA ASP A 194 3.75 -0.80 -29.09
C ASP A 194 5.22 -1.19 -29.14
N GLN A 195 6.01 -0.60 -30.06
CA GLN A 195 7.45 -0.74 -30.07
C GLN A 195 8.08 0.01 -28.88
N VAL A 196 7.63 1.23 -28.57
CA VAL A 196 8.14 1.98 -27.42
C VAL A 196 7.90 1.25 -26.08
N LYS A 197 6.75 0.58 -25.94
CA LYS A 197 6.46 -0.27 -24.76
C LYS A 197 7.48 -1.40 -24.56
N THR A 198 8.16 -1.86 -25.62
CA THR A 198 9.21 -2.88 -25.48
C THR A 198 10.45 -2.37 -24.77
N TYR A 199 10.69 -1.05 -24.77
CA TYR A 199 11.85 -0.43 -24.12
C TYR A 199 11.71 -0.32 -22.61
N VAL A 200 10.49 -0.44 -22.07
CA VAL A 200 10.19 -0.28 -20.63
C VAL A 200 11.10 -1.12 -19.74
N HIS A 201 11.36 -2.36 -20.13
CA HIS A 201 12.23 -3.25 -19.37
C HIS A 201 13.67 -2.76 -19.31
N GLU A 202 14.22 -2.31 -20.44
CA GLU A 202 15.61 -1.84 -20.53
C GLU A 202 15.81 -0.51 -19.79
N VAL A 203 14.83 0.41 -19.88
CA VAL A 203 14.79 1.67 -19.13
C VAL A 203 14.80 1.41 -17.62
N VAL A 204 13.90 0.55 -17.12
CA VAL A 204 13.85 0.20 -15.68
C VAL A 204 15.14 -0.47 -15.22
N GLN A 205 15.76 -1.31 -16.06
CA GLN A 205 17.06 -1.89 -15.74
C GLN A 205 18.16 -0.83 -15.64
N ALA A 206 18.16 0.19 -16.50
CA ALA A 206 19.13 1.29 -16.44
C ALA A 206 19.01 2.09 -15.14
N ILE A 207 17.77 2.38 -14.71
CA ILE A 207 17.48 3.00 -13.41
C ILE A 207 18.00 2.11 -12.27
N GLY A 208 17.68 0.81 -12.33
CA GLY A 208 18.15 -0.17 -11.36
C GLY A 208 19.68 -0.23 -11.25
N ARG A 209 20.41 -0.17 -12.38
CA ARG A 209 21.88 -0.08 -12.38
C ARG A 209 22.37 1.19 -11.70
N GLY A 210 21.75 2.33 -11.96
CA GLY A 210 22.08 3.60 -11.32
C GLY A 210 21.90 3.56 -9.80
N ILE A 211 20.77 3.02 -9.33
CA ILE A 211 20.51 2.87 -7.88
C ILE A 211 21.57 1.98 -7.23
N ASN A 212 21.89 0.83 -7.82
CA ASN A 212 22.93 -0.06 -7.30
C ASN A 212 24.31 0.63 -7.26
N ARG A 213 24.61 1.52 -8.20
CA ARG A 213 25.85 2.31 -8.21
C ARG A 213 25.86 3.35 -7.08
N LEU A 214 24.76 4.07 -6.86
CA LEU A 214 24.63 4.99 -5.72
C LEU A 214 24.79 4.28 -4.37
N ILE A 215 24.21 3.08 -4.21
CA ILE A 215 24.36 2.27 -2.99
C ILE A 215 25.83 1.90 -2.76
N LYS A 216 26.55 1.50 -3.81
CA LYS A 216 28.00 1.21 -3.74
C LYS A 216 28.82 2.45 -3.34
N LEU A 217 28.37 3.64 -3.70
CA LEU A 217 29.04 4.90 -3.35
C LEU A 217 28.74 5.37 -1.92
N GLY A 218 27.87 4.69 -1.18
CA GLY A 218 27.56 4.98 0.22
C GLY A 218 26.15 5.50 0.47
N ALA A 219 25.29 5.58 -0.56
CA ALA A 219 23.90 6.00 -0.37
C ALA A 219 23.13 4.99 0.51
N ARG A 220 22.48 5.50 1.57
CA ARG A 220 21.65 4.71 2.48
C ARG A 220 20.16 5.04 2.41
N ASP A 221 19.80 6.28 2.08
CA ASP A 221 18.42 6.70 1.88
C ASP A 221 18.22 7.20 0.46
N ILE A 222 17.43 6.48 -0.34
CA ILE A 222 17.26 6.76 -1.77
C ILE A 222 15.76 6.84 -2.11
N VAL A 223 15.32 7.98 -2.65
CA VAL A 223 14.00 8.14 -3.24
C VAL A 223 14.09 7.94 -4.74
N VAL A 224 13.24 7.06 -5.29
CA VAL A 224 13.20 6.72 -6.71
C VAL A 224 11.75 6.83 -7.20
N PRO A 225 11.41 7.86 -7.97
CA PRO A 225 10.07 8.08 -8.45
C PRO A 225 9.78 7.37 -9.76
N GLY A 226 8.50 7.07 -9.96
CA GLY A 226 7.98 6.65 -11.27
C GLY A 226 7.70 7.82 -12.21
N VAL A 227 7.32 7.51 -13.44
CA VAL A 227 6.95 8.48 -14.46
C VAL A 227 5.51 8.98 -14.30
N LEU A 228 5.23 10.18 -14.80
CA LEU A 228 3.92 10.82 -14.77
C LEU A 228 2.90 10.18 -15.73
N PRO A 229 1.58 10.42 -15.56
CA PRO A 229 0.57 10.03 -16.53
C PRO A 229 0.65 10.96 -17.75
N ILE A 230 1.64 10.73 -18.62
CA ILE A 230 1.95 11.60 -19.77
C ILE A 230 0.78 11.78 -20.75
N GLY A 231 -0.19 10.85 -20.77
CA GLY A 231 -1.41 10.99 -21.56
C GLY A 231 -2.37 12.08 -21.05
N CYS A 232 -2.11 12.64 -19.87
CA CYS A 232 -2.82 13.80 -19.32
C CYS A 232 -2.11 15.13 -19.62
N PHE A 233 -0.93 15.12 -20.25
CA PHE A 233 -0.16 16.35 -20.47
C PHE A 233 -0.80 17.18 -21.59
N PRO A 234 -0.91 18.52 -21.44
CA PRO A 234 -1.36 19.40 -22.52
C PRO A 234 -0.63 19.16 -23.85
N LEU A 235 0.68 18.91 -23.83
CA LEU A 235 1.48 18.53 -24.99
C LEU A 235 0.90 17.29 -25.70
N TYR A 236 0.69 16.19 -24.97
CA TYR A 236 0.20 14.94 -25.53
C TYR A 236 -1.24 15.05 -26.03
N LEU A 237 -2.08 15.74 -25.27
CA LEU A 237 -3.48 15.97 -25.64
C LEU A 237 -3.61 16.83 -26.90
N THR A 238 -2.67 17.74 -27.13
CA THR A 238 -2.61 18.58 -28.33
C THR A 238 -2.09 17.82 -29.53
N LEU A 239 -0.92 17.16 -29.41
CA LEU A 239 -0.26 16.49 -30.54
C LEU A 239 -0.92 15.18 -30.97
N TYR A 240 -1.53 14.46 -30.03
CA TYR A 240 -2.18 13.17 -30.28
C TYR A 240 -3.68 13.24 -30.07
N ASN A 241 -4.27 14.40 -30.35
CA ASN A 241 -5.72 14.55 -30.35
C ASN A 241 -6.36 13.51 -31.30
N SER A 242 -7.42 12.86 -30.84
CA SER A 242 -8.14 11.84 -31.58
C SER A 242 -9.63 12.18 -31.67
N SER A 243 -10.24 11.91 -32.81
CA SER A 243 -11.69 12.00 -32.97
C SER A 243 -12.43 10.85 -32.27
N SER A 244 -11.72 9.78 -31.92
CA SER A 244 -12.29 8.61 -31.24
C SER A 244 -12.33 8.83 -29.73
N GLN A 245 -13.54 8.92 -29.17
CA GLN A 245 -13.75 9.00 -27.72
C GLN A 245 -13.21 7.76 -26.97
N ALA A 246 -13.02 6.63 -27.65
CA ALA A 246 -12.47 5.42 -27.05
C ALA A 246 -10.98 5.57 -26.67
N ASP A 247 -10.25 6.47 -27.33
CA ASP A 247 -8.84 6.72 -27.05
C ASP A 247 -8.63 7.49 -25.74
N TYR A 248 -9.68 8.15 -25.27
CA TYR A 248 -9.71 8.93 -24.04
C TYR A 248 -10.32 8.15 -22.88
N ASN A 249 -9.82 8.41 -21.68
CA ASN A 249 -10.49 8.04 -20.47
C ASN A 249 -11.69 8.97 -20.25
N SER A 250 -12.91 8.42 -20.27
CA SER A 250 -14.15 9.20 -20.14
C SER A 250 -14.28 9.97 -18.83
N ARG A 251 -13.60 9.53 -17.76
CA ARG A 251 -13.60 10.24 -16.46
C ARG A 251 -12.56 11.34 -16.40
N THR A 252 -11.42 11.18 -17.06
CA THR A 252 -10.26 12.05 -16.85
C THR A 252 -9.88 12.88 -18.07
N GLY A 253 -10.45 12.61 -19.24
CA GLY A 253 -10.08 13.27 -20.50
C GLY A 253 -8.65 12.98 -20.97
N CYS A 254 -7.93 12.04 -20.34
CA CYS A 254 -6.55 11.70 -20.70
C CYS A 254 -6.47 10.59 -21.74
N LEU A 255 -5.43 10.59 -22.55
CA LEU A 255 -5.16 9.56 -23.56
C LEU A 255 -4.76 8.23 -22.89
N ARG A 256 -5.58 7.20 -23.06
CA ARG A 256 -5.43 5.90 -22.38
C ARG A 256 -4.09 5.22 -22.69
N LYS A 257 -3.71 5.22 -23.96
CA LYS A 257 -2.55 4.46 -24.45
C LYS A 257 -1.23 4.95 -23.85
N PHE A 258 -1.08 6.26 -23.66
CA PHE A 258 0.13 6.85 -23.08
C PHE A 258 0.16 6.69 -21.55
N ASN A 259 -0.99 6.84 -20.88
CA ASN A 259 -1.08 6.53 -19.44
C ASN A 259 -0.85 5.04 -19.15
N SER A 260 -1.22 4.15 -20.07
CA SER A 260 -0.91 2.73 -19.97
C SER A 260 0.60 2.46 -20.03
N LEU A 261 1.35 3.16 -20.89
CA LEU A 261 2.82 3.04 -20.93
C LEU A 261 3.45 3.49 -19.60
N ALA A 262 3.04 4.66 -19.11
CA ALA A 262 3.50 5.20 -17.83
C ALA A 262 3.20 4.24 -16.66
N SER A 263 1.97 3.72 -16.60
CA SER A 263 1.57 2.74 -15.60
C SER A 263 2.39 1.45 -15.69
N SER A 264 2.66 0.93 -16.90
CA SER A 264 3.51 -0.25 -17.10
C SER A 264 4.94 -0.03 -16.64
N HIS A 265 5.53 1.15 -16.90
CA HIS A 265 6.84 1.52 -16.35
C HIS A 265 6.80 1.50 -14.82
N ASN A 266 5.84 2.20 -14.20
CA ASN A 266 5.80 2.36 -12.75
C ASN A 266 5.60 1.03 -12.03
N GLU A 267 4.76 0.13 -12.57
CA GLU A 267 4.61 -1.20 -12.01
C GLU A 267 5.89 -2.03 -12.11
N LEU A 268 6.59 -1.97 -13.23
CA LEU A 268 7.84 -2.69 -13.39
C LEU A 268 8.95 -2.11 -12.49
N LEU A 269 9.03 -0.79 -12.38
CA LEU A 269 9.97 -0.09 -11.51
C LEU A 269 9.75 -0.50 -10.06
N LYS A 270 8.52 -0.44 -9.52
CA LYS A 270 8.21 -0.88 -8.15
C LYS A 270 8.67 -2.31 -7.87
N ARG A 271 8.36 -3.26 -8.78
CA ARG A 271 8.83 -4.65 -8.66
C ARG A 271 10.36 -4.75 -8.67
N HIS A 272 11.02 -3.92 -9.48
CA HIS A 272 12.47 -3.89 -9.55
C HIS A 272 13.10 -3.31 -8.27
N LEU A 273 12.52 -2.25 -7.70
CA LEU A 273 12.96 -1.66 -6.44
C LEU A 273 12.86 -2.65 -5.28
N VAL A 274 11.78 -3.45 -5.20
CA VAL A 274 11.66 -4.54 -4.20
C VAL A 274 12.83 -5.52 -4.31
N LYS A 275 13.22 -5.90 -5.54
CA LYS A 275 14.36 -6.81 -5.76
C LYS A 275 15.70 -6.17 -5.36
N ILE A 276 15.87 -4.87 -5.56
CA ILE A 276 17.08 -4.14 -5.13
C ILE A 276 17.08 -4.03 -3.60
N GLN A 277 15.96 -3.69 -2.98
CA GLN A 277 15.79 -3.57 -1.53
C GLN A 277 16.14 -4.88 -0.81
N ALA A 278 15.69 -6.02 -1.34
CA ALA A 278 16.02 -7.35 -0.79
C ALA A 278 17.52 -7.66 -0.83
N LYS A 279 18.27 -7.11 -1.79
CA LYS A 279 19.73 -7.27 -1.89
C LYS A 279 20.52 -6.31 -1.02
N HIS A 280 19.90 -5.21 -0.59
CA HIS A 280 20.54 -4.11 0.15
C HIS A 280 19.77 -3.77 1.43
N PRO A 281 19.70 -4.69 2.42
CA PRO A 281 18.87 -4.51 3.62
C PRO A 281 19.28 -3.33 4.50
N LYS A 282 20.50 -2.79 4.33
CA LYS A 282 20.99 -1.59 5.04
C LYS A 282 20.60 -0.28 4.36
N THR A 283 19.99 -0.32 3.19
CA THR A 283 19.58 0.85 2.41
C THR A 283 18.07 0.96 2.46
N ARG A 284 17.53 2.15 2.74
CA ARG A 284 16.12 2.47 2.60
C ARG A 284 15.85 2.99 1.17
N ILE A 285 15.18 2.17 0.37
CA ILE A 285 14.75 2.54 -0.98
C ILE A 285 13.27 2.87 -0.95
N MET A 286 12.94 4.10 -1.32
CA MET A 286 11.59 4.66 -1.27
C MET A 286 11.08 4.90 -2.68
N TYR A 287 9.94 4.32 -3.04
CA TYR A 287 9.27 4.65 -4.30
C TYR A 287 8.54 5.99 -4.17
N GLY A 288 8.83 6.96 -5.04
CA GLY A 288 8.13 8.25 -5.12
C GLY A 288 7.03 8.25 -6.18
N ASP A 289 5.77 8.40 -5.79
CA ASP A 289 4.66 8.37 -6.72
C ASP A 289 4.35 9.76 -7.28
N TYR A 290 4.66 9.99 -8.56
CA TYR A 290 4.11 11.12 -9.31
C TYR A 290 2.76 10.80 -9.95
N PHE A 291 2.47 9.53 -10.23
CA PHE A 291 1.34 9.13 -11.06
C PHE A 291 0.01 9.29 -10.35
N THR A 292 -0.10 8.71 -9.16
CA THR A 292 -1.32 8.77 -8.35
C THR A 292 -1.75 10.20 -8.01
N PRO A 293 -0.89 11.08 -7.45
CA PRO A 293 -1.29 12.45 -7.16
C PRO A 293 -1.71 13.21 -8.42
N THR A 294 -1.00 13.03 -9.54
CA THR A 294 -1.39 13.68 -10.81
C THR A 294 -2.78 13.25 -11.26
N MET A 295 -3.10 11.96 -11.19
CA MET A 295 -4.43 11.45 -11.52
C MET A 295 -5.51 11.98 -10.55
N GLN A 296 -5.17 12.21 -9.29
CA GLN A 296 -6.06 12.85 -8.32
C GLN A 296 -6.28 14.32 -8.66
N PHE A 297 -5.24 15.06 -9.05
CA PHE A 297 -5.39 16.44 -9.49
C PHE A 297 -6.26 16.55 -10.75
N VAL A 298 -6.18 15.58 -11.66
CA VAL A 298 -7.06 15.55 -12.85
C VAL A 298 -8.52 15.25 -12.49
N THR A 299 -8.76 14.35 -11.53
CA THR A 299 -10.12 13.89 -11.20
C THR A 299 -10.84 14.78 -10.20
N HIS A 300 -10.11 15.38 -9.26
CA HIS A 300 -10.64 16.23 -8.20
C HIS A 300 -9.75 17.48 -7.98
N PRO A 301 -9.54 18.32 -9.01
CA PRO A 301 -8.59 19.43 -8.95
C PRO A 301 -8.91 20.44 -7.82
N ALA A 302 -10.19 20.68 -7.54
CA ALA A 302 -10.64 21.62 -6.52
C ALA A 302 -10.20 21.23 -5.10
N ASP A 303 -10.10 19.93 -4.80
CA ASP A 303 -9.69 19.41 -3.47
C ASP A 303 -8.25 19.81 -3.12
N PHE A 304 -7.45 20.15 -4.13
CA PHE A 304 -6.05 20.56 -4.00
C PHE A 304 -5.82 22.05 -4.33
N GLY A 305 -6.90 22.82 -4.53
CA GLY A 305 -6.84 24.25 -4.87
C GLY A 305 -6.65 24.56 -6.35
N PHE A 306 -6.66 23.56 -7.24
CA PHE A 306 -6.46 23.75 -8.69
C PHE A 306 -7.75 24.15 -9.41
N SER A 307 -8.32 25.31 -9.09
CA SER A 307 -9.61 25.75 -9.64
C SER A 307 -9.64 25.89 -11.18
N ASN A 308 -8.49 26.07 -11.83
CA ASN A 308 -8.37 26.10 -13.30
C ASN A 308 -8.02 24.73 -13.92
N GLY A 309 -7.97 23.68 -13.11
CA GLY A 309 -7.86 22.30 -13.54
C GLY A 309 -6.44 21.82 -13.85
N ALA A 310 -6.36 20.58 -14.36
CA ALA A 310 -5.10 19.88 -14.52
C ALA A 310 -4.62 19.74 -15.98
N LEU A 311 -5.54 19.78 -16.94
CA LEU A 311 -5.26 19.44 -18.34
C LEU A 311 -4.91 20.65 -19.21
N LYS A 312 -4.95 21.87 -18.67
CA LYS A 312 -4.62 23.10 -19.38
C LYS A 312 -3.32 23.68 -18.80
N ALA A 313 -2.40 24.11 -19.65
CA ALA A 313 -1.18 24.78 -19.19
C ALA A 313 -1.50 26.21 -18.72
N CYS A 314 -0.90 26.63 -17.60
CA CYS A 314 -0.96 28.02 -17.15
C CYS A 314 -0.21 28.96 -18.10
N CYS A 315 0.98 28.55 -18.56
CA CYS A 315 1.83 29.30 -19.48
C CYS A 315 1.89 28.62 -20.84
N GLY A 316 1.48 29.34 -21.88
CA GLY A 316 1.50 28.84 -23.25
C GLY A 316 0.85 29.83 -24.20
N ALA A 317 0.59 29.37 -25.43
CA ALA A 317 -0.04 30.17 -26.46
C ALA A 317 -1.31 29.46 -27.00
N PRO A 318 -2.29 30.23 -27.50
CA PRO A 318 -3.41 29.66 -28.26
C PRO A 318 -2.93 29.15 -29.63
N GLY A 319 -3.85 28.53 -30.39
CA GLY A 319 -3.62 28.20 -31.81
C GLY A 319 -3.45 26.70 -32.12
N GLN A 320 -3.11 25.87 -31.13
CA GLN A 320 -3.05 24.41 -31.29
C GLN A 320 -3.88 23.72 -30.20
N GLY A 321 -5.17 23.45 -30.49
CA GLY A 321 -6.07 22.79 -29.55
C GLY A 321 -6.56 23.67 -28.39
N SER A 322 -7.16 23.05 -27.37
CA SER A 322 -7.83 23.74 -26.26
C SER A 322 -7.03 23.76 -24.94
N TYR A 323 -5.86 23.13 -24.92
CA TYR A 323 -5.08 22.89 -23.71
C TYR A 323 -4.04 23.98 -23.39
N ASN A 324 -4.09 25.10 -24.13
CA ASN A 324 -3.15 26.23 -24.01
C ASN A 324 -1.69 25.82 -24.22
N PHE A 325 -1.45 24.94 -25.18
CA PHE A 325 -0.13 24.47 -25.56
C PHE A 325 0.05 24.67 -27.06
N ASN A 326 1.17 25.27 -27.47
CA ASN A 326 1.52 25.46 -28.88
C ASN A 326 2.99 25.11 -29.07
N LEU A 327 3.28 24.22 -30.03
CA LEU A 327 4.63 23.74 -30.28
C LEU A 327 5.53 24.81 -30.93
N ASP A 328 4.93 25.78 -31.62
CA ASP A 328 5.61 26.86 -32.33
C ASP A 328 5.79 28.12 -31.47
N GLU A 329 5.02 28.22 -30.39
CA GLU A 329 5.01 29.34 -29.43
C GLU A 329 4.92 28.81 -28.00
N LYS A 330 6.00 28.22 -27.51
CA LYS A 330 6.06 27.60 -26.17
C LYS A 330 6.13 28.67 -25.08
N CYS A 331 5.85 28.28 -23.83
CA CYS A 331 6.08 29.15 -22.69
C CYS A 331 7.52 29.71 -22.71
N GLY A 332 7.68 31.04 -22.58
CA GLY A 332 8.97 31.73 -22.69
C GLY A 332 9.36 32.16 -24.12
N GLU A 333 8.49 31.94 -25.11
CA GLU A 333 8.63 32.46 -26.47
C GLU A 333 7.64 33.60 -26.76
N ASN A 334 7.88 34.33 -27.85
CA ASN A 334 6.97 35.38 -28.29
C ASN A 334 5.62 34.76 -28.68
N GLY A 335 4.52 35.36 -28.20
CA GLY A 335 3.15 34.83 -28.42
C GLY A 335 2.60 34.04 -27.24
N ALA A 336 3.46 33.50 -26.36
CA ALA A 336 3.03 32.84 -25.13
C ALA A 336 2.82 33.82 -23.98
N SER A 337 1.88 33.49 -23.09
CA SER A 337 1.63 34.23 -21.85
C SER A 337 1.30 33.29 -20.69
N SER A 338 1.63 33.72 -19.47
CA SER A 338 1.26 33.00 -18.24
C SER A 338 -0.12 33.42 -17.76
N CYS A 339 -0.81 32.49 -17.10
CA CYS A 339 -2.00 32.77 -16.32
C CYS A 339 -1.67 33.72 -15.14
N GLN A 340 -2.71 34.35 -14.56
CA GLN A 340 -2.55 35.31 -13.47
C GLN A 340 -2.14 34.64 -12.14
N ASP A 341 -2.69 33.46 -11.85
CA ASP A 341 -2.41 32.72 -10.62
C ASP A 341 -2.02 31.26 -10.92
N PRO A 342 -0.71 30.96 -11.03
CA PRO A 342 -0.22 29.61 -11.27
C PRO A 342 -0.64 28.59 -10.21
N SER A 343 -0.95 29.01 -8.97
CA SER A 343 -1.33 28.08 -7.89
C SER A 343 -2.66 27.37 -8.14
N THR A 344 -3.47 27.89 -9.06
CA THR A 344 -4.77 27.33 -9.45
C THR A 344 -4.67 26.32 -10.60
N TYR A 345 -3.48 26.07 -11.14
CA TYR A 345 -3.21 25.13 -12.23
C TYR A 345 -2.29 24.01 -11.78
N VAL A 346 -2.43 22.82 -12.37
CA VAL A 346 -1.46 21.73 -12.19
C VAL A 346 -0.29 21.85 -13.17
N SER A 347 -0.59 22.11 -14.45
CA SER A 347 0.42 22.19 -15.50
C SER A 347 0.92 23.61 -15.66
N TRP A 348 2.24 23.78 -15.61
CA TRP A 348 2.88 25.06 -15.87
C TRP A 348 2.93 25.34 -17.37
N ASP A 349 3.67 24.56 -18.15
CA ASP A 349 3.98 24.86 -19.57
C ASP A 349 3.49 23.79 -20.56
N GLY A 350 2.67 22.85 -20.08
CA GLY A 350 2.17 21.73 -20.85
C GLY A 350 3.00 20.45 -20.78
N ILE A 351 4.15 20.50 -20.13
CA ILE A 351 5.03 19.35 -19.85
C ILE A 351 5.28 19.26 -18.33
N HIS A 352 5.66 20.38 -17.73
CA HIS A 352 6.05 20.46 -16.33
C HIS A 352 4.89 20.96 -15.46
N MET A 353 5.03 20.75 -14.15
CA MET A 353 4.02 21.15 -13.18
C MET A 353 4.30 22.52 -12.58
N THR A 354 3.26 23.12 -12.02
CA THR A 354 3.39 24.30 -11.20
C THR A 354 4.06 24.01 -9.87
N GLU A 355 4.63 25.03 -9.25
CA GLU A 355 5.20 24.97 -7.90
C GLU A 355 4.16 24.43 -6.90
N ALA A 356 2.90 24.83 -7.03
CA ALA A 356 1.81 24.38 -6.16
C ALA A 356 1.57 22.87 -6.24
N ALA A 357 1.59 22.30 -7.45
CA ALA A 357 1.49 20.86 -7.65
C ALA A 357 2.72 20.12 -7.08
N TYR A 358 3.94 20.62 -7.34
CA TYR A 358 5.14 20.04 -6.76
C TYR A 358 5.16 20.08 -5.23
N LYS A 359 4.66 21.15 -4.62
CA LYS A 359 4.53 21.27 -3.15
C LYS A 359 3.62 20.18 -2.58
N THR A 360 2.49 19.93 -3.23
CA THR A 360 1.53 18.90 -2.81
C THR A 360 2.15 17.51 -2.92
N ILE A 361 2.86 17.23 -4.02
CA ILE A 361 3.56 15.96 -4.21
C ILE A 361 4.68 15.77 -3.19
N ALA A 362 5.52 16.80 -2.98
CA ALA A 362 6.59 16.76 -1.99
C ALA A 362 6.06 16.48 -0.58
N ASN A 363 4.93 17.10 -0.20
CA ASN A 363 4.28 16.83 1.08
C ASN A 363 3.82 15.38 1.21
N GLY A 364 3.24 14.81 0.16
CA GLY A 364 2.81 13.40 0.17
C GLY A 364 3.97 12.41 0.07
N TRP A 365 5.13 12.79 -0.47
CA TRP A 365 6.36 11.99 -0.37
C TRP A 365 6.93 12.03 1.05
N LEU A 366 6.92 13.21 1.67
CA LEU A 366 7.41 13.40 3.04
C LEU A 366 6.58 12.61 4.05
N LYS A 367 5.24 12.70 3.97
CA LYS A 367 4.33 12.21 5.01
C LYS A 367 3.51 10.98 4.61
N GLY A 368 3.56 10.56 3.35
CA GLY A 368 2.57 9.67 2.75
C GLY A 368 1.34 10.45 2.22
N PRO A 369 0.55 9.85 1.31
CA PRO A 369 0.63 8.47 0.84
C PRO A 369 1.42 8.29 -0.46
N TYR A 370 2.07 9.33 -0.98
CA TYR A 370 2.70 9.31 -2.32
C TYR A 370 4.16 8.84 -2.28
N ALA A 371 4.62 8.24 -1.18
CA ALA A 371 5.89 7.50 -1.17
C ALA A 371 5.77 6.23 -0.33
N ASP A 372 6.47 5.18 -0.75
CA ASP A 372 6.49 3.88 -0.07
C ASP A 372 7.94 3.38 0.15
N PRO A 373 8.42 3.36 1.41
CA PRO A 373 7.83 4.05 2.56
C PRO A 373 7.93 5.59 2.43
N PRO A 374 7.18 6.39 3.22
CA PRO A 374 7.36 7.84 3.27
C PRO A 374 8.78 8.27 3.65
N ILE A 375 9.20 9.45 3.20
CA ILE A 375 10.56 9.97 3.47
C ILE A 375 10.74 10.24 4.97
N LEU A 376 9.78 10.90 5.61
CA LEU A 376 9.84 11.06 7.06
C LEU A 376 9.51 9.72 7.69
N ARG A 377 10.45 9.16 8.45
CA ARG A 377 10.11 8.05 9.32
C ARG A 377 9.01 8.52 10.26
N GLY A 378 7.88 7.82 10.28
CA GLY A 378 6.85 8.03 11.29
C GLY A 378 7.54 8.03 12.66
N LYS A 379 7.13 8.93 13.56
CA LYS A 379 7.73 9.03 14.90
C LYS A 379 7.82 7.62 15.52
N ALA A 380 9.00 7.03 15.57
CA ALA A 380 9.31 6.15 16.69
C ALA A 380 9.15 7.06 17.92
N PRO A 381 8.35 6.68 18.93
CA PRO A 381 8.18 7.53 20.09
C PRO A 381 9.57 7.83 20.65
N THR A 382 9.85 9.11 20.86
CA THR A 382 11.10 9.69 21.38
C THR A 382 11.53 9.12 22.76
N LEU A 383 10.76 8.15 23.27
CA LEU A 383 10.98 7.40 24.49
C LEU A 383 12.22 6.48 24.44
N LEU A 384 12.65 6.01 23.25
CA LEU A 384 13.74 5.03 23.15
C LEU A 384 15.13 5.59 23.50
N CYS A 385 15.39 6.87 23.25
CA CYS A 385 16.67 7.52 23.62
C CYS A 385 16.71 7.99 25.08
N LEU A 386 15.56 8.34 25.67
CA LEU A 386 15.46 8.64 27.11
C LEU A 386 15.53 7.38 27.98
N LEU A 387 15.11 6.22 27.47
CA LEU A 387 15.17 4.94 28.18
C LEU A 387 16.60 4.39 28.33
N PHE A 388 17.58 4.84 27.54
CA PHE A 388 18.97 4.39 27.65
C PHE A 388 19.77 5.11 28.76
N LEU A 389 19.33 6.29 29.17
CA LEU A 389 19.96 7.07 30.26
C LEU A 389 19.24 6.90 31.60
N VAL A 390 17.94 6.56 31.60
CA VAL A 390 17.15 6.32 32.83
C VAL A 390 17.23 4.87 33.31
N SER A 391 17.70 3.93 32.47
CA SER A 391 17.89 2.51 32.81
C SER A 391 18.98 2.23 33.85
N PHE A 392 19.77 3.24 34.25
CA PHE A 392 20.73 3.11 35.35
C PHE A 392 20.22 3.57 36.72
N LEU A 393 19.02 4.17 36.83
CA LEU A 393 18.64 4.87 38.07
C LEU A 393 17.26 4.57 38.67
N LEU A 394 16.36 3.77 38.07
CA LEU A 394 15.07 3.43 38.73
C LEU A 394 14.59 1.98 38.51
N PRO A 395 13.88 1.37 39.50
CA PRO A 395 13.47 -0.04 39.49
C PRO A 395 12.36 -0.33 38.47
N PRO A 396 12.20 -1.61 38.07
CA PRO A 396 11.48 -1.99 36.85
C PRO A 396 9.98 -2.10 37.09
N HIS A 397 9.24 -0.99 37.20
CA HIS A 397 7.79 -1.03 37.00
C HIS A 397 7.27 0.28 36.43
N LEU A 398 6.48 0.16 35.35
CA LEU A 398 5.67 1.18 34.65
C LEU A 398 6.35 1.87 33.45
N ALA A 399 6.31 1.18 32.30
CA ALA A 399 6.44 1.78 30.98
C ALA A 399 5.10 2.41 30.55
N ALA A 400 5.16 3.61 29.95
CA ALA A 400 3.99 4.35 29.46
C ALA A 400 3.56 3.88 28.05
N GLU A 401 2.25 3.76 27.86
CA GLU A 401 1.53 3.29 26.66
C GLU A 401 1.88 4.06 25.37
N GLN A 402 2.24 3.31 24.33
CA GLN A 402 2.06 3.73 22.94
C GLN A 402 0.55 3.84 22.70
N ASN A 403 0.08 4.87 21.97
CA ASN A 403 -1.35 5.08 21.73
C ASN A 403 -1.88 4.03 20.73
N GLN A 404 -1.96 2.79 21.20
CA GLN A 404 -2.43 1.61 20.49
C GLN A 404 -3.95 1.66 20.45
N ARG A 405 -4.52 1.83 19.25
CA ARG A 405 -5.98 2.02 19.05
C ARG A 405 -6.82 0.93 19.71
N TYR A 406 -6.36 -0.32 19.62
CA TYR A 406 -7.01 -1.47 20.25
C TYR A 406 -6.06 -2.16 21.21
N ALA A 407 -6.48 -2.33 22.46
CA ALA A 407 -5.73 -3.05 23.48
C ALA A 407 -5.64 -4.57 23.17
N ALA A 408 -6.64 -5.12 22.49
CA ALA A 408 -6.69 -6.52 22.07
C ALA A 408 -7.57 -6.71 20.82
N ILE A 409 -7.41 -7.85 20.15
CA ILE A 409 -8.32 -8.31 19.09
C ILE A 409 -8.87 -9.70 19.44
N PHE A 410 -10.19 -9.87 19.39
CA PHE A 410 -10.83 -11.18 19.58
C PHE A 410 -11.48 -11.62 18.27
N ASN A 411 -11.03 -12.75 17.73
CA ASN A 411 -11.45 -13.24 16.42
C ASN A 411 -12.31 -14.51 16.54
N PHE A 412 -13.41 -14.54 15.80
CA PHE A 412 -14.35 -15.65 15.65
C PHE A 412 -14.49 -15.92 14.15
N GLY A 413 -14.96 -17.10 13.73
CA GLY A 413 -15.17 -17.40 12.32
C GLY A 413 -14.81 -18.83 11.95
N ASP A 414 -14.55 -19.02 10.67
CA ASP A 414 -14.22 -20.31 10.07
C ASP A 414 -12.75 -20.39 9.63
N SER A 415 -12.48 -21.22 8.62
CA SER A 415 -11.14 -21.43 8.08
C SER A 415 -10.50 -20.18 7.47
N LEU A 416 -11.28 -19.17 7.08
CA LEU A 416 -10.75 -17.93 6.48
C LEU A 416 -10.00 -17.06 7.50
N VAL A 417 -10.19 -17.31 8.79
CA VAL A 417 -9.54 -16.58 9.89
C VAL A 417 -9.05 -17.50 11.02
N ASP A 418 -9.02 -18.83 10.84
CA ASP A 418 -8.55 -19.79 11.86
C ASP A 418 -7.03 -19.71 12.05
N ALA A 419 -6.58 -19.50 13.30
CA ALA A 419 -5.17 -19.45 13.65
C ALA A 419 -4.53 -20.83 13.89
N GLY A 420 -5.28 -21.92 13.77
CA GLY A 420 -4.84 -23.30 13.98
C GLY A 420 -5.46 -23.97 15.20
N ASN A 421 -6.73 -23.72 15.50
CA ASN A 421 -7.38 -24.32 16.69
C ASN A 421 -7.47 -25.84 16.64
N LEU A 422 -7.56 -26.44 15.45
CA LEU A 422 -7.65 -27.90 15.29
C LEU A 422 -6.33 -28.65 15.51
N ILE A 423 -5.19 -27.95 15.54
CA ILE A 423 -3.87 -28.60 15.64
C ILE A 423 -3.23 -28.51 17.03
N GLN A 424 -3.92 -27.89 18.00
CA GLN A 424 -3.35 -27.62 19.32
C GLN A 424 -3.05 -28.89 20.14
N ASN A 425 -3.71 -30.01 19.83
CA ASN A 425 -3.50 -31.30 20.49
C ASN A 425 -2.91 -32.34 19.51
N GLY A 426 -2.09 -31.89 18.56
CA GLY A 426 -1.56 -32.71 17.46
C GLY A 426 -2.31 -32.45 16.16
N THR A 427 -1.70 -32.83 15.03
CA THR A 427 -2.27 -32.62 13.70
C THR A 427 -3.13 -33.82 13.31
N PRO A 428 -4.45 -33.66 13.11
CA PRO A 428 -5.30 -34.77 12.66
C PRO A 428 -4.93 -35.20 11.23
N ASP A 429 -4.89 -36.51 10.96
CA ASP A 429 -4.47 -37.04 9.65
C ASP A 429 -5.33 -36.54 8.48
N PHE A 430 -6.62 -36.32 8.73
CA PHE A 430 -7.59 -35.83 7.74
C PHE A 430 -7.44 -34.34 7.42
N LEU A 431 -6.69 -33.58 8.24
CA LEU A 431 -6.59 -32.13 8.10
C LEU A 431 -5.45 -31.75 7.16
N ALA A 432 -5.71 -31.80 5.86
CA ALA A 432 -4.73 -31.47 4.83
C ALA A 432 -4.18 -30.02 4.96
N THR A 433 -4.99 -29.08 5.46
CA THR A 433 -4.62 -27.68 5.69
C THR A 433 -3.57 -27.48 6.79
N ALA A 434 -3.23 -28.53 7.54
CA ALA A 434 -2.19 -28.53 8.55
C ALA A 434 -0.88 -29.21 8.08
N LYS A 435 -0.78 -29.56 6.79
CA LYS A 435 0.41 -30.19 6.19
C LYS A 435 1.14 -29.20 5.29
N TYR A 436 2.43 -29.44 5.01
CA TYR A 436 3.14 -28.64 4.01
C TYR A 436 2.45 -28.84 2.65
N PRO A 437 2.23 -27.79 1.81
CA PRO A 437 2.87 -26.47 1.80
C PRO A 437 2.14 -25.32 2.51
N TYR A 438 1.15 -25.57 3.36
CA TYR A 438 0.50 -24.48 4.11
C TYR A 438 1.51 -23.75 5.00
N GLY A 439 1.39 -22.42 5.06
CA GLY A 439 2.28 -21.55 5.81
C GLY A 439 3.67 -21.31 5.19
N MET A 440 3.96 -21.81 3.99
CA MET A 440 5.27 -21.69 3.33
C MET A 440 5.75 -20.24 3.10
N THR A 441 4.86 -19.28 2.88
CA THR A 441 5.20 -17.90 2.48
C THR A 441 5.72 -17.08 3.66
N TYR A 442 5.01 -17.07 4.79
CA TYR A 442 5.38 -16.25 5.95
C TYR A 442 5.92 -17.05 7.13
N PHE A 443 5.33 -18.20 7.43
CA PHE A 443 5.68 -18.98 8.62
C PHE A 443 6.82 -19.99 8.36
N GLY A 444 7.05 -20.34 7.10
CA GLY A 444 7.97 -21.40 6.68
C GLY A 444 7.54 -22.82 7.10
N LYS A 445 6.36 -22.96 7.70
CA LYS A 445 5.79 -24.22 8.18
C LYS A 445 4.27 -24.13 8.35
N PRO A 446 3.55 -25.27 8.36
CA PRO A 446 2.12 -25.28 8.66
C PRO A 446 1.84 -24.78 10.08
N THR A 447 0.85 -23.91 10.20
CA THR A 447 0.36 -23.38 11.49
C THR A 447 -1.11 -23.70 11.73
N GLY A 448 -1.77 -24.41 10.81
CA GLY A 448 -3.22 -24.64 10.80
C GLY A 448 -4.03 -23.51 10.14
N ARG A 449 -3.37 -22.40 9.74
CA ARG A 449 -3.97 -21.40 8.86
C ARG A 449 -4.17 -21.97 7.46
N CYS A 450 -5.38 -21.84 6.92
CA CYS A 450 -5.75 -22.37 5.61
C CYS A 450 -5.28 -21.46 4.47
N SER A 451 -3.97 -21.17 4.40
CA SER A 451 -3.35 -20.37 3.34
C SER A 451 -1.85 -20.75 3.18
N ASP A 452 -1.18 -20.24 2.15
CA ASP A 452 0.27 -20.28 2.05
C ASP A 452 0.96 -19.43 3.13
N GLY A 453 0.25 -18.57 3.84
CA GLY A 453 0.78 -17.90 5.02
C GLY A 453 -0.26 -17.14 5.84
N ARG A 454 -0.12 -15.82 5.96
CA ARG A 454 -0.99 -14.96 6.79
C ARG A 454 -2.42 -14.87 6.25
N LEU A 455 -3.39 -14.87 7.17
CA LEU A 455 -4.81 -14.62 6.90
C LEU A 455 -5.16 -13.14 7.08
N VAL A 456 -6.36 -12.71 6.69
CA VAL A 456 -6.79 -11.29 6.84
C VAL A 456 -6.62 -10.78 8.27
N ILE A 457 -6.91 -11.63 9.26
CA ILE A 457 -6.84 -11.29 10.68
C ILE A 457 -5.40 -11.00 11.12
N ASP A 458 -4.41 -11.68 10.53
CA ASP A 458 -3.01 -11.48 10.85
C ASP A 458 -2.52 -10.11 10.38
N PHE A 459 -2.93 -9.70 9.18
CA PHE A 459 -2.63 -8.36 8.67
C PHE A 459 -3.30 -7.26 9.52
N ILE A 460 -4.54 -7.49 9.99
CA ILE A 460 -5.23 -6.56 10.89
C ILE A 460 -4.48 -6.43 12.23
N CYS A 461 -3.99 -7.54 12.80
CA CYS A 461 -3.19 -7.49 14.03
C CYS A 461 -1.91 -6.68 13.84
N GLN A 462 -1.20 -6.91 12.73
CA GLN A 462 0.03 -6.20 12.40
C GLN A 462 -0.18 -4.69 12.24
N GLU A 463 -1.27 -4.27 11.59
CA GLU A 463 -1.61 -2.84 11.44
C GLU A 463 -1.75 -2.14 12.79
N PHE A 464 -2.33 -2.81 13.79
CA PHE A 464 -2.52 -2.24 15.13
C PHE A 464 -1.37 -2.54 16.10
N GLY A 465 -0.24 -3.06 15.60
CA GLY A 465 0.92 -3.40 16.43
C GLY A 465 0.64 -4.48 17.48
N LEU A 466 -0.35 -5.33 17.25
CA LEU A 466 -0.70 -6.45 18.11
C LEU A 466 -0.01 -7.75 17.64
N PRO A 467 0.30 -8.68 18.55
CA PRO A 467 0.81 -9.99 18.15
C PRO A 467 -0.22 -10.74 17.30
N LEU A 468 0.26 -11.66 16.46
CA LEU A 468 -0.63 -12.59 15.76
C LEU A 468 -1.41 -13.40 16.80
N LEU A 469 -2.73 -13.52 16.61
CA LEU A 469 -3.59 -14.10 17.63
C LEU A 469 -3.24 -15.57 17.87
N PRO A 470 -3.02 -15.98 19.14
CA PRO A 470 -2.89 -17.37 19.47
C PRO A 470 -4.24 -18.09 19.29
N PRO A 471 -4.26 -19.36 18.86
CA PRO A 471 -5.44 -20.19 18.90
C PRO A 471 -5.98 -20.29 20.33
N SER A 472 -7.29 -20.15 20.51
CA SER A 472 -7.91 -20.20 21.83
C SER A 472 -7.71 -21.55 22.54
N LYS A 473 -7.44 -22.62 21.79
CA LYS A 473 -7.14 -23.94 22.34
C LYS A 473 -5.66 -24.15 22.71
N ALA A 474 -4.81 -23.14 22.56
CA ALA A 474 -3.39 -23.23 22.89
C ALA A 474 -3.16 -23.31 24.41
N GLN A 475 -2.36 -24.28 24.86
CA GLN A 475 -2.11 -24.51 26.30
C GLN A 475 -1.05 -23.55 26.90
N ASN A 476 -0.13 -23.04 26.08
CA ASN A 476 1.02 -22.22 26.52
C ASN A 476 0.98 -20.81 25.92
N ALA A 477 -0.21 -20.21 25.81
CA ALA A 477 -0.40 -18.87 25.27
C ALA A 477 -0.92 -17.89 26.33
N THR A 478 -0.64 -16.60 26.11
CA THR A 478 -1.31 -15.51 26.83
C THR A 478 -2.39 -14.90 25.96
N PHE A 479 -3.55 -14.63 26.54
CA PHE A 479 -4.73 -14.12 25.83
C PHE A 479 -5.05 -12.66 26.15
N LYS A 480 -4.14 -11.96 26.87
CA LYS A 480 -4.34 -10.56 27.31
C LYS A 480 -4.47 -9.57 26.15
N GLN A 481 -3.81 -9.85 25.02
CA GLN A 481 -3.82 -9.01 23.81
C GLN A 481 -4.73 -9.60 22.71
N GLY A 482 -5.53 -10.62 23.04
CA GLY A 482 -6.44 -11.24 22.10
C GLY A 482 -6.34 -12.76 22.02
N ALA A 483 -7.33 -13.35 21.39
CA ALA A 483 -7.41 -14.79 21.12
C ALA A 483 -8.18 -15.03 19.83
N ASN A 484 -7.85 -16.13 19.15
CA ASN A 484 -8.56 -16.57 17.96
C ASN A 484 -9.41 -17.81 18.29
N PHE A 485 -10.73 -17.66 18.27
CA PHE A 485 -11.73 -18.71 18.49
C PHE A 485 -12.24 -19.33 17.20
N ALA A 486 -11.84 -18.79 16.04
CA ALA A 486 -12.26 -19.31 14.75
C ALA A 486 -11.77 -20.75 14.57
N ILE A 487 -12.58 -21.56 13.90
CA ILE A 487 -12.28 -22.98 13.70
C ILE A 487 -12.75 -23.42 12.33
N THR A 488 -11.87 -24.10 11.62
CA THR A 488 -12.10 -24.58 10.25
C THR A 488 -13.44 -25.33 10.14
N GLY A 489 -14.26 -24.94 9.17
CA GLY A 489 -15.58 -25.53 8.92
C GLY A 489 -16.72 -25.03 9.81
N ALA A 490 -16.49 -24.00 10.65
CA ALA A 490 -17.54 -23.40 11.46
C ALA A 490 -18.72 -22.85 10.64
N THR A 491 -19.91 -22.97 11.21
CA THR A 491 -21.19 -22.47 10.68
C THR A 491 -21.75 -21.38 11.58
N ALA A 492 -22.66 -20.55 11.07
CA ALA A 492 -23.47 -19.69 11.93
C ALA A 492 -24.44 -20.55 12.77
N LEU A 493 -25.11 -21.48 12.09
CA LEU A 493 -26.13 -22.36 12.68
C LEU A 493 -25.49 -23.53 13.43
N THR A 494 -26.19 -24.03 14.45
CA THR A 494 -25.73 -25.13 15.29
C THR A 494 -25.72 -26.46 14.54
N THR A 495 -24.89 -27.42 14.98
CA THR A 495 -24.89 -28.79 14.44
C THR A 495 -26.28 -29.43 14.52
N GLU A 496 -27.01 -29.22 15.62
CA GLU A 496 -28.39 -29.69 15.80
C GLU A 496 -29.34 -29.20 14.69
N PHE A 497 -29.17 -27.96 14.22
CA PHE A 497 -29.96 -27.43 13.11
C PHE A 497 -29.76 -28.29 11.84
N PHE A 498 -28.52 -28.67 11.53
CA PHE A 498 -28.23 -29.51 10.36
C PHE A 498 -28.67 -30.95 10.58
N GLU A 499 -28.53 -31.51 11.77
CA GLU A 499 -29.02 -32.85 12.11
C GLU A 499 -30.53 -32.96 11.90
N ASN A 500 -31.30 -31.95 12.32
CA ASN A 500 -32.74 -31.87 12.10
C ASN A 500 -33.13 -31.81 10.61
N LEU A 501 -32.23 -31.36 9.75
CA LEU A 501 -32.38 -31.39 8.28
C LEU A 501 -31.87 -32.69 7.64
N GLY A 502 -31.39 -33.65 8.43
CA GLY A 502 -30.74 -34.87 7.95
C GLY A 502 -29.37 -34.61 7.31
N LEU A 503 -28.68 -33.55 7.74
CA LEU A 503 -27.40 -33.09 7.21
C LEU A 503 -26.25 -33.18 8.25
N GLY A 504 -26.46 -33.85 9.38
CA GLY A 504 -25.43 -33.99 10.42
C GLY A 504 -24.11 -34.59 9.92
N SER A 505 -24.17 -35.50 8.95
CA SER A 505 -22.97 -36.16 8.39
C SER A 505 -22.09 -35.25 7.53
N VAL A 506 -22.59 -34.10 7.08
CA VAL A 506 -21.81 -33.14 6.26
C VAL A 506 -21.26 -31.97 7.06
N VAL A 507 -21.64 -31.85 8.34
CA VAL A 507 -21.09 -30.87 9.28
C VAL A 507 -20.15 -31.60 10.23
N TRP A 508 -18.85 -31.56 9.91
CA TRP A 508 -17.83 -32.36 10.59
C TRP A 508 -17.22 -31.68 11.83
N ASN A 509 -17.58 -30.44 12.11
CA ASN A 509 -17.10 -29.67 13.26
C ASN A 509 -18.27 -29.01 14.01
N SER A 510 -18.25 -29.07 15.34
CA SER A 510 -19.29 -28.53 16.22
C SER A 510 -18.99 -27.12 16.75
N GLY A 511 -18.00 -26.44 16.17
CA GLY A 511 -17.60 -25.09 16.57
C GLY A 511 -18.37 -23.98 15.87
N ASP A 512 -19.70 -24.02 15.90
CA ASP A 512 -20.55 -22.96 15.36
C ASP A 512 -20.32 -21.61 16.08
N LEU A 513 -20.84 -20.52 15.50
CA LEU A 513 -20.72 -19.16 16.03
C LEU A 513 -21.00 -19.06 17.53
N HIS A 514 -22.08 -19.67 18.01
CA HIS A 514 -22.46 -19.56 19.42
C HIS A 514 -21.58 -20.41 20.34
N THR A 515 -21.09 -21.53 19.83
CA THR A 515 -20.07 -22.33 20.52
C THR A 515 -18.75 -21.55 20.66
N GLN A 516 -18.33 -20.81 19.63
CA GLN A 516 -17.12 -19.98 19.73
C GLN A 516 -17.28 -18.81 20.71
N ILE A 517 -18.45 -18.16 20.73
CA ILE A 517 -18.77 -17.13 21.74
C ILE A 517 -18.75 -17.74 23.14
N LYS A 518 -19.25 -18.98 23.31
CA LYS A 518 -19.19 -19.69 24.58
C LYS A 518 -17.74 -19.96 25.00
N TRP A 519 -16.87 -20.37 24.09
CA TRP A 519 -15.44 -20.53 24.38
C TRP A 519 -14.79 -19.21 24.81
N PHE A 520 -15.16 -18.09 24.19
CA PHE A 520 -14.70 -16.78 24.62
C PHE A 520 -15.18 -16.45 26.04
N GLN A 521 -16.45 -16.67 26.34
CA GLN A 521 -17.03 -16.46 27.67
C GLN A 521 -16.32 -17.30 28.74
N ASP A 522 -16.05 -18.57 28.43
CA ASP A 522 -15.37 -19.50 29.33
C ASP A 522 -13.88 -19.13 29.52
N MET A 523 -13.27 -18.48 28.53
CA MET A 523 -11.88 -17.99 28.57
C MET A 523 -11.73 -16.64 29.29
N LYS A 524 -12.80 -15.89 29.55
CA LYS A 524 -12.74 -14.56 30.21
C LYS A 524 -11.85 -14.52 31.46
N PRO A 525 -11.88 -15.49 32.39
CA PRO A 525 -11.01 -15.49 33.56
C PRO A 525 -9.50 -15.52 33.24
N SER A 526 -9.11 -16.03 32.07
CA SER A 526 -7.73 -16.04 31.58
C SER A 526 -7.34 -14.77 30.82
N ILE A 527 -8.32 -13.92 30.48
CA ILE A 527 -8.14 -12.67 29.74
C ILE A 527 -8.08 -11.47 30.70
N CYS A 528 -8.97 -11.44 31.70
CA CYS A 528 -9.19 -10.32 32.62
C CYS A 528 -9.58 -10.82 34.02
N GLY A 529 -9.20 -10.10 35.07
CA GLY A 529 -9.34 -10.56 36.47
C GLY A 529 -10.70 -10.24 37.10
N THR A 530 -11.40 -9.22 36.63
CA THR A 530 -12.74 -8.85 37.13
C THR A 530 -13.72 -8.48 36.01
N PRO A 531 -15.05 -8.56 36.23
CA PRO A 531 -16.03 -8.14 35.23
C PRO A 531 -15.83 -6.69 34.74
N LYS A 532 -15.38 -5.79 35.62
CA LYS A 532 -15.08 -4.39 35.29
C LYS A 532 -13.87 -4.28 34.36
N GLU A 533 -12.79 -5.01 34.66
CA GLU A 533 -11.60 -5.07 33.80
C GLU A 533 -11.91 -5.67 32.44
N CYS A 534 -12.72 -6.73 32.39
CA CYS A 534 -13.16 -7.31 31.13
C CYS A 534 -13.92 -6.30 30.28
N LYS A 535 -14.89 -5.60 30.90
CA LYS A 535 -15.68 -4.58 30.20
C LYS A 535 -14.81 -3.44 29.67
N ASP A 536 -13.84 -2.97 30.46
CA ASP A 536 -12.88 -1.94 30.02
C ASP A 536 -12.03 -2.42 28.84
N LEU A 537 -11.41 -3.61 28.95
CA LEU A 537 -10.61 -4.19 27.90
C LEU A 537 -11.42 -4.36 26.61
N PHE A 538 -12.61 -4.96 26.68
CA PHE A 538 -13.45 -5.24 25.52
C PHE A 538 -13.97 -3.97 24.85
N SER A 539 -14.24 -2.91 25.61
CA SER A 539 -14.58 -1.59 25.06
C SER A 539 -13.42 -0.91 24.30
N ARG A 540 -12.19 -1.36 24.53
CA ARG A 540 -10.97 -0.93 23.82
C ARG A 540 -10.43 -2.02 22.90
N SER A 541 -11.22 -3.03 22.56
CA SER A 541 -10.81 -4.14 21.71
C SER A 541 -11.58 -4.14 20.39
N LEU A 542 -10.97 -4.71 19.36
CA LEU A 542 -11.63 -4.99 18.09
C LEU A 542 -12.14 -6.44 18.11
N PHE A 543 -13.42 -6.63 17.88
CA PHE A 543 -14.00 -7.94 17.68
C PHE A 543 -14.12 -8.21 16.20
N VAL A 544 -13.57 -9.31 15.72
CA VAL A 544 -13.72 -9.75 14.33
C VAL A 544 -14.61 -10.99 14.35
N LEU A 545 -15.87 -10.80 13.99
CA LEU A 545 -16.80 -11.90 13.75
C LEU A 545 -16.62 -12.29 12.29
N GLY A 546 -15.66 -13.19 12.01
CA GLY A 546 -15.25 -13.62 10.67
C GLY A 546 -16.38 -14.17 9.79
N GLU A 547 -16.04 -14.82 8.68
CA GLU A 547 -17.08 -15.25 7.73
C GLU A 547 -17.97 -16.33 8.34
N PHE A 548 -19.28 -16.07 8.33
CA PHE A 548 -20.33 -17.01 8.73
C PHE A 548 -21.43 -17.00 7.66
N GLY A 549 -21.87 -18.19 7.25
CA GLY A 549 -22.85 -18.39 6.18
C GLY A 549 -22.31 -19.20 5.01
N GLY A 550 -21.03 -19.08 4.67
CA GLY A 550 -20.37 -19.85 3.62
C GLY A 550 -20.54 -21.34 3.86
N ASN A 551 -20.06 -21.84 5.00
CA ASN A 551 -20.20 -23.25 5.37
C ASN A 551 -21.66 -23.67 5.56
N ASP A 552 -22.53 -22.77 6.05
CA ASP A 552 -23.96 -23.02 6.20
C ASP A 552 -24.66 -23.32 4.88
N TYR A 553 -24.18 -22.73 3.77
CA TYR A 553 -24.70 -23.01 2.43
C TYR A 553 -23.93 -24.11 1.72
N ASN A 554 -22.62 -24.20 1.95
CA ASN A 554 -21.76 -25.20 1.33
C ASN A 554 -22.19 -26.62 1.74
N ALA A 555 -22.44 -26.86 3.03
CA ALA A 555 -22.83 -28.17 3.56
C ALA A 555 -24.07 -28.76 2.85
N PRO A 556 -25.24 -28.10 2.79
CA PRO A 556 -26.40 -28.61 2.06
C PRO A 556 -26.15 -28.70 0.55
N LEU A 557 -25.38 -27.78 -0.06
CA LEU A 557 -25.08 -27.84 -1.50
C LEU A 557 -24.24 -29.06 -1.87
N PHE A 558 -23.21 -29.40 -1.07
CA PHE A 558 -22.43 -30.63 -1.25
C PHE A 558 -23.24 -31.89 -0.93
N ALA A 559 -24.26 -31.79 -0.08
CA ALA A 559 -25.27 -32.84 0.12
C ALA A 559 -26.36 -32.85 -0.99
N SER A 560 -26.14 -32.17 -2.12
CA SER A 560 -27.05 -32.11 -3.27
C SER A 560 -28.44 -31.54 -2.97
N ARG A 561 -28.59 -30.74 -1.91
CA ARG A 561 -29.84 -30.01 -1.63
C ARG A 561 -30.10 -28.93 -2.68
N LYS A 562 -31.37 -28.65 -2.95
CA LYS A 562 -31.74 -27.66 -3.98
C LYS A 562 -31.48 -26.25 -3.44
N PHE A 563 -31.05 -25.35 -4.33
CA PHE A 563 -30.87 -23.92 -4.00
C PHE A 563 -32.08 -23.30 -3.30
N LYS A 564 -33.31 -23.69 -3.63
CA LYS A 564 -34.52 -23.19 -2.96
C LYS A 564 -34.50 -23.48 -1.45
N GLU A 565 -34.05 -24.67 -1.05
CA GLU A 565 -33.90 -25.04 0.37
C GLU A 565 -32.79 -24.19 1.02
N VAL A 566 -31.66 -24.02 0.34
CA VAL A 566 -30.53 -23.20 0.83
C VAL A 566 -30.91 -21.73 1.00
N TYR A 567 -31.66 -21.13 0.07
CA TYR A 567 -32.23 -19.79 0.23
C TYR A 567 -33.15 -19.70 1.45
N GLY A 568 -33.91 -20.76 1.74
CA GLY A 568 -34.75 -20.85 2.93
C GLY A 568 -33.98 -20.80 4.26
N MET A 569 -32.69 -21.12 4.25
CA MET A 569 -31.83 -21.05 5.44
C MET A 569 -31.32 -19.63 5.73
N MET A 570 -31.31 -18.73 4.75
CA MET A 570 -30.73 -17.39 4.90
C MET A 570 -31.31 -16.59 6.08
N PRO A 571 -32.64 -16.56 6.33
CA PRO A 571 -33.18 -15.86 7.50
C PRO A 571 -32.65 -16.40 8.84
N HIS A 572 -32.45 -17.72 8.93
CA HIS A 572 -31.90 -18.35 10.14
C HIS A 572 -30.43 -17.97 10.33
N VAL A 573 -29.63 -17.99 9.24
CA VAL A 573 -28.22 -17.55 9.27
C VAL A 573 -28.13 -16.08 9.69
N MET A 574 -28.92 -15.20 9.10
CA MET A 574 -28.95 -13.78 9.47
C MET A 574 -29.33 -13.56 10.93
N LYS A 575 -30.33 -14.31 11.41
CA LYS A 575 -30.73 -14.27 12.82
C LYS A 575 -29.61 -14.73 13.74
N SER A 576 -28.93 -15.83 13.43
CA SER A 576 -27.82 -16.33 14.25
C SER A 576 -26.64 -15.36 14.29
N ILE A 577 -26.26 -14.77 13.14
CA ILE A 577 -25.23 -13.73 13.09
C ILE A 577 -25.64 -12.52 13.94
N SER A 578 -26.90 -12.07 13.81
CA SER A 578 -27.44 -10.98 14.62
C SER A 578 -27.37 -11.30 16.11
N ASP A 579 -27.86 -12.46 16.54
CA ASP A 579 -27.83 -12.91 17.94
C ASP A 579 -26.38 -13.01 18.46
N GLY A 580 -25.43 -13.41 17.61
CA GLY A 580 -24.00 -13.46 17.93
C GLY A 580 -23.40 -12.07 18.17
N ILE A 581 -23.69 -11.11 17.29
CA ILE A 581 -23.26 -9.71 17.45
C ILE A 581 -23.85 -9.14 18.74
N GLU A 582 -25.14 -9.35 19.01
CA GLU A 582 -25.78 -8.87 20.23
C GLU A 582 -25.16 -9.46 21.50
N LYS A 583 -24.80 -10.75 21.48
CA LYS A 583 -24.05 -11.38 22.58
C LYS A 583 -22.69 -10.73 22.80
N LEU A 584 -21.92 -10.46 21.74
CA LEU A 584 -20.62 -9.79 21.86
C LEU A 584 -20.76 -8.35 22.38
N ILE A 585 -21.78 -7.60 21.93
CA ILE A 585 -22.10 -6.27 22.47
C ILE A 585 -22.44 -6.37 23.96
N ALA A 586 -23.22 -7.38 24.37
CA ALA A 586 -23.54 -7.62 25.78
C ALA A 586 -22.31 -7.95 26.63
N GLU A 587 -21.29 -8.57 26.05
CA GLU A 587 -19.99 -8.79 26.70
C GLU A 587 -19.16 -7.50 26.85
N GLY A 588 -19.43 -6.48 26.03
CA GLY A 588 -18.76 -5.17 26.07
C GLY A 588 -18.04 -4.79 24.79
N ALA A 589 -18.22 -5.53 23.69
CA ALA A 589 -17.67 -5.17 22.39
C ALA A 589 -18.33 -3.89 21.86
N VAL A 590 -17.51 -2.92 21.44
CA VAL A 590 -17.97 -1.67 20.84
C VAL A 590 -17.54 -1.50 19.39
N ASP A 591 -16.46 -2.16 18.96
CA ASP A 591 -16.02 -2.18 17.56
C ASP A 591 -16.06 -3.63 17.05
N ILE A 592 -16.93 -3.90 16.06
CA ILE A 592 -17.18 -5.26 15.57
C ILE A 592 -17.10 -5.29 14.04
N VAL A 593 -16.19 -6.08 13.49
CA VAL A 593 -16.09 -6.35 12.04
C VAL A 593 -16.88 -7.60 11.71
N VAL A 594 -17.74 -7.51 10.68
CA VAL A 594 -18.61 -8.59 10.22
C VAL A 594 -18.49 -8.70 8.70
N PRO A 595 -17.69 -9.65 8.18
CA PRO A 595 -17.51 -9.80 6.75
C PRO A 595 -18.63 -10.61 6.10
N GLY A 596 -18.93 -10.29 4.84
CA GLY A 596 -19.81 -11.10 4.00
C GLY A 596 -19.14 -12.35 3.43
N VAL A 597 -19.89 -13.18 2.72
CA VAL A 597 -19.37 -14.39 2.07
C VAL A 597 -18.67 -14.10 0.74
N LEU A 598 -17.68 -14.93 0.40
CA LEU A 598 -16.93 -14.92 -0.86
C LEU A 598 -17.81 -15.25 -2.09
N PRO A 599 -17.41 -14.91 -3.32
CA PRO A 599 -18.12 -15.28 -4.54
C PRO A 599 -17.83 -16.76 -4.88
N VAL A 600 -18.41 -17.68 -4.12
CA VAL A 600 -18.07 -19.12 -4.14
C VAL A 600 -18.16 -19.77 -5.52
N GLY A 601 -19.01 -19.25 -6.41
CA GLY A 601 -19.10 -19.72 -7.80
C GLY A 601 -17.87 -19.46 -8.66
N CYS A 602 -16.89 -18.71 -8.14
CA CYS A 602 -15.59 -18.49 -8.75
C CYS A 602 -14.49 -19.45 -8.25
N PHE A 603 -14.74 -20.21 -7.19
CA PHE A 603 -13.70 -21.01 -6.57
C PHE A 603 -13.46 -22.32 -7.32
N PRO A 604 -12.20 -22.75 -7.49
CA PRO A 604 -11.84 -24.00 -8.17
C PRO A 604 -12.64 -25.22 -7.73
N VAL A 605 -12.91 -25.40 -6.43
CA VAL A 605 -13.74 -26.52 -5.94
C VAL A 605 -15.10 -26.59 -6.63
N TYR A 606 -15.76 -25.45 -6.76
CA TYR A 606 -17.09 -25.31 -7.33
C TYR A 606 -17.06 -25.43 -8.85
N LEU A 607 -16.05 -24.87 -9.48
CA LEU A 607 -15.87 -24.90 -10.93
C LEU A 607 -15.53 -26.30 -11.44
N SER A 608 -14.66 -27.03 -10.74
CA SER A 608 -14.36 -28.44 -11.03
C SER A 608 -15.60 -29.33 -10.92
N LEU A 609 -16.44 -29.13 -9.90
CA LEU A 609 -17.65 -29.93 -9.67
C LEU A 609 -18.89 -29.43 -10.45
N SER A 610 -18.73 -28.39 -11.26
CA SER A 610 -19.84 -27.71 -11.93
C SER A 610 -20.64 -28.62 -12.88
N VAL A 611 -19.97 -29.53 -13.59
CA VAL A 611 -20.58 -30.44 -14.57
C VAL A 611 -20.96 -31.78 -13.94
N SER A 612 -20.07 -32.38 -13.15
CA SER A 612 -20.26 -33.70 -12.54
C SER A 612 -21.30 -33.68 -11.44
N MET A 613 -21.24 -32.72 -10.52
CA MET A 613 -22.13 -32.62 -9.35
C MET A 613 -23.28 -31.65 -9.59
N PHE A 614 -22.98 -30.40 -9.96
CA PHE A 614 -23.99 -29.33 -9.98
C PHE A 614 -24.78 -29.21 -11.30
N LYS A 615 -24.40 -29.98 -12.33
CA LYS A 615 -25.04 -30.04 -13.66
C LYS A 615 -25.27 -28.65 -14.30
N ILE A 616 -24.29 -27.75 -14.16
CA ILE A 616 -24.37 -26.38 -14.67
C ILE A 616 -24.05 -26.35 -16.17
N LYS A 617 -24.97 -25.78 -16.95
CA LYS A 617 -24.80 -25.56 -18.40
C LYS A 617 -23.94 -24.33 -18.68
N LYS A 618 -23.41 -24.23 -19.90
CA LYS A 618 -22.50 -23.14 -20.34
C LYS A 618 -23.08 -21.74 -20.10
N GLU A 619 -24.39 -21.56 -20.24
CA GLU A 619 -25.07 -20.27 -20.06
C GLU A 619 -25.08 -19.81 -18.58
N GLY A 620 -24.88 -20.77 -17.66
CA GLY A 620 -24.78 -20.56 -16.22
C GLY A 620 -23.48 -19.88 -15.77
N PHE A 621 -22.50 -19.71 -16.67
CA PHE A 621 -21.23 -19.06 -16.39
C PHE A 621 -21.21 -17.60 -16.87
N GLY A 622 -20.50 -16.74 -16.14
CA GLY A 622 -20.22 -15.37 -16.55
C GLY A 622 -19.22 -15.35 -17.71
N SER A 623 -19.55 -14.68 -18.81
CA SER A 623 -18.71 -14.66 -20.02
C SER A 623 -17.33 -14.03 -19.80
N ARG A 624 -17.22 -13.10 -18.84
CA ARG A 624 -15.97 -12.42 -18.50
C ARG A 624 -15.19 -13.11 -17.38
N SER A 625 -15.88 -13.56 -16.33
CA SER A 625 -15.24 -14.10 -15.14
C SER A 625 -15.02 -15.61 -15.19
N GLY A 626 -15.75 -16.33 -16.04
CA GLY A 626 -15.79 -17.79 -16.00
C GLY A 626 -16.44 -18.37 -14.75
N CYS A 627 -17.01 -17.56 -13.87
CA CYS A 627 -17.63 -18.01 -12.62
C CYS A 627 -19.09 -18.42 -12.81
N MET A 628 -19.58 -19.32 -11.95
CA MET A 628 -20.99 -19.72 -11.93
C MET A 628 -21.89 -18.62 -11.39
N LYS A 629 -22.79 -18.09 -12.23
CA LYS A 629 -23.72 -17.01 -11.90
C LYS A 629 -24.59 -17.36 -10.69
N LYS A 630 -25.19 -18.55 -10.68
CA LYS A 630 -26.17 -18.96 -9.65
C LYS A 630 -25.57 -19.00 -8.23
N PHE A 631 -24.34 -19.48 -8.10
CA PHE A 631 -23.61 -19.53 -6.83
C PHE A 631 -23.17 -18.13 -6.40
N ASN A 632 -22.67 -17.32 -7.34
CA ASN A 632 -22.32 -15.93 -7.06
C ASN A 632 -23.54 -15.07 -6.71
N THR A 633 -24.72 -15.38 -7.23
CA THR A 633 -25.99 -14.75 -6.82
C THR A 633 -26.36 -15.15 -5.41
N LEU A 634 -26.20 -16.41 -5.00
CA LEU A 634 -26.45 -16.86 -3.62
C LEU A 634 -25.60 -16.06 -2.63
N ALA A 635 -24.29 -15.97 -2.88
CA ALA A 635 -23.36 -15.17 -2.08
C ALA A 635 -23.72 -13.67 -2.06
N TRP A 636 -24.09 -13.10 -3.22
CA TRP A 636 -24.52 -11.72 -3.31
C TRP A 636 -25.81 -11.44 -2.51
N VAL A 637 -26.80 -12.36 -2.55
CA VAL A 637 -28.04 -12.23 -1.78
C VAL A 637 -27.75 -12.31 -0.28
N HIS A 638 -26.91 -13.25 0.18
CA HIS A 638 -26.46 -13.28 1.58
C HIS A 638 -25.85 -11.93 1.97
N ASN A 639 -24.90 -11.41 1.17
CA ASN A 639 -24.20 -10.17 1.49
C ASN A 639 -25.15 -8.97 1.55
N SER A 640 -26.16 -8.93 0.67
CA SER A 640 -27.21 -7.91 0.70
C SER A 640 -28.04 -7.99 1.99
N LEU A 641 -28.45 -9.20 2.40
CA LEU A 641 -29.19 -9.42 3.64
C LEU A 641 -28.32 -9.09 4.87
N LEU A 642 -27.04 -9.44 4.87
CA LEU A 642 -26.12 -9.16 5.97
C LEU A 642 -25.95 -7.65 6.15
N ARG A 643 -25.81 -6.88 5.07
CA ARG A 643 -25.75 -5.41 5.14
C ARG A 643 -27.03 -4.82 5.71
N GLN A 644 -28.21 -5.37 5.37
CA GLN A 644 -29.48 -4.95 5.97
C GLN A 644 -29.55 -5.28 7.47
N THR A 645 -29.14 -6.48 7.87
CA THR A 645 -29.05 -6.90 9.29
C THR A 645 -28.10 -5.98 10.07
N ILE A 646 -26.93 -5.68 9.51
CA ILE A 646 -25.96 -4.74 10.11
C ILE A 646 -26.57 -3.34 10.23
N ALA A 647 -27.29 -2.85 9.22
CA ALA A 647 -27.95 -1.54 9.29
C ALA A 647 -29.01 -1.49 10.40
N GLN A 648 -29.79 -2.56 10.60
CA GLN A 648 -30.74 -2.67 11.70
C GLN A 648 -30.03 -2.69 13.06
N LEU A 649 -28.94 -3.46 13.18
CA LEU A 649 -28.15 -3.53 14.41
C LEU A 649 -27.49 -2.20 14.75
N ARG A 650 -26.97 -1.45 13.77
CA ARG A 650 -26.45 -0.09 13.97
C ARG A 650 -27.51 0.85 14.54
N GLY A 651 -28.75 0.74 14.06
CA GLY A 651 -29.88 1.50 14.61
C GLY A 651 -30.25 1.08 16.03
N LYS A 652 -30.17 -0.22 16.35
CA LYS A 652 -30.47 -0.77 17.68
C LYS A 652 -29.36 -0.50 18.71
N TYR A 653 -28.11 -0.45 18.28
CA TYR A 653 -26.93 -0.29 19.13
C TYR A 653 -26.05 0.87 18.65
N PRO A 654 -26.49 2.14 18.82
CA PRO A 654 -25.74 3.31 18.35
C PRO A 654 -24.39 3.49 19.05
N GLY A 655 -24.19 2.86 20.22
CA GLY A 655 -22.91 2.83 20.95
C GLY A 655 -21.91 1.78 20.44
N ALA A 656 -22.29 0.94 19.47
CA ALA A 656 -21.42 -0.05 18.85
C ALA A 656 -21.19 0.27 17.36
N ARG A 657 -19.92 0.42 16.98
CA ARG A 657 -19.49 0.53 15.59
C ARG A 657 -19.40 -0.85 14.96
N ILE A 658 -20.49 -1.25 14.32
CA ILE A 658 -20.58 -2.51 13.57
C ILE A 658 -20.16 -2.23 12.12
N ILE A 659 -19.12 -2.89 11.64
CA ILE A 659 -18.47 -2.67 10.35
C ILE A 659 -18.80 -3.82 9.42
N TYR A 660 -19.38 -3.52 8.25
CA TYR A 660 -19.48 -4.51 7.19
C TYR A 660 -18.15 -4.58 6.45
N ALA A 661 -17.64 -5.79 6.24
CA ALA A 661 -16.39 -6.02 5.53
C ALA A 661 -16.61 -6.90 4.28
N ASP A 662 -16.12 -6.45 3.13
CA ASP A 662 -16.45 -7.03 1.83
C ASP A 662 -15.36 -8.00 1.38
N TYR A 663 -15.67 -9.30 1.38
CA TYR A 663 -14.86 -10.34 0.73
C TYR A 663 -15.21 -10.50 -0.77
N TYR A 664 -16.44 -10.18 -1.15
CA TYR A 664 -17.00 -10.50 -2.47
C TYR A 664 -16.38 -9.64 -3.57
N SER A 665 -16.43 -8.32 -3.40
CA SER A 665 -15.93 -7.39 -4.42
C SER A 665 -14.44 -7.56 -4.72
N PRO A 666 -13.52 -7.63 -3.73
CA PRO A 666 -12.10 -7.86 -4.03
C PRO A 666 -11.86 -9.19 -4.74
N ALA A 667 -12.50 -10.28 -4.31
CA ALA A 667 -12.34 -11.57 -4.96
C ALA A 667 -12.79 -11.57 -6.44
N ILE A 668 -13.88 -10.86 -6.77
CA ILE A 668 -14.29 -10.64 -8.16
C ILE A 668 -13.25 -9.78 -8.92
N GLN A 669 -12.69 -8.76 -8.27
CA GLN A 669 -11.66 -7.90 -8.87
C GLN A 669 -10.36 -8.66 -9.16
N PHE A 670 -9.98 -9.62 -8.32
CA PHE A 670 -8.82 -10.49 -8.55
C PHE A 670 -8.95 -11.30 -9.85
N ILE A 671 -10.18 -11.62 -10.26
CA ILE A 671 -10.47 -12.39 -11.47
C ILE A 671 -10.62 -11.49 -12.69
N LEU A 672 -11.32 -10.35 -12.53
CA LEU A 672 -11.60 -9.45 -13.65
C LEU A 672 -10.44 -8.50 -13.98
N HIS A 673 -9.59 -8.21 -13.00
CA HIS A 673 -8.46 -7.27 -13.08
C HIS A 673 -7.22 -7.80 -12.33
N PRO A 674 -6.78 -9.06 -12.56
CA PRO A 674 -5.69 -9.71 -11.82
C PRO A 674 -4.40 -8.88 -11.83
N GLU A 675 -4.11 -8.20 -12.93
CA GLU A 675 -2.92 -7.38 -13.11
C GLU A 675 -2.80 -6.24 -12.10
N LYS A 676 -3.92 -5.71 -11.59
CA LYS A 676 -3.94 -4.63 -10.58
C LYS A 676 -3.48 -5.10 -9.20
N PHE A 677 -3.52 -6.40 -8.98
CA PHE A 677 -3.20 -7.04 -7.70
C PHE A 677 -1.94 -7.89 -7.79
N GLY A 678 -1.21 -7.82 -8.90
CA GLY A 678 -0.01 -8.65 -9.12
C GLY A 678 -0.31 -10.10 -9.43
N PHE A 679 -1.58 -10.45 -9.69
CA PHE A 679 -1.97 -11.81 -10.03
C PHE A 679 -1.84 -12.10 -11.53
N ASP A 680 -1.64 -13.37 -11.86
CA ASP A 680 -1.58 -13.84 -13.23
C ASP A 680 -2.95 -13.72 -13.91
N LYS A 681 -2.92 -13.29 -15.18
CA LYS A 681 -4.13 -13.22 -15.99
C LYS A 681 -4.49 -14.61 -16.51
N GLN A 682 -5.29 -15.32 -15.74
CA GLN A 682 -5.75 -16.67 -16.04
C GLN A 682 -7.22 -16.86 -15.64
N ILE A 683 -7.82 -17.96 -16.13
CA ILE A 683 -9.07 -18.45 -15.56
C ILE A 683 -8.89 -18.74 -14.06
N PRO A 684 -9.96 -18.77 -13.26
CA PRO A 684 -9.87 -19.21 -11.87
C PRO A 684 -9.05 -20.52 -11.77
N ARG A 685 -8.02 -20.54 -10.91
CA ARG A 685 -7.13 -21.69 -10.76
C ARG A 685 -6.46 -21.63 -9.40
N ALA A 686 -6.39 -22.76 -8.71
CA ALA A 686 -5.68 -22.86 -7.44
C ALA A 686 -4.16 -22.90 -7.65
N CYS A 687 -3.41 -22.18 -6.83
CA CYS A 687 -1.95 -22.28 -6.81
C CYS A 687 -1.51 -23.68 -6.35
N CYS A 688 -2.12 -24.21 -5.30
CA CYS A 688 -1.81 -25.51 -4.73
C CYS A 688 -2.96 -26.49 -4.94
N GLY A 689 -2.65 -27.66 -5.48
CA GLY A 689 -3.62 -28.72 -5.72
C GLY A 689 -3.09 -29.77 -6.67
N ALA A 690 -3.97 -30.67 -7.11
CA ALA A 690 -3.65 -31.70 -8.09
C ALA A 690 -4.53 -31.53 -9.35
N PRO A 691 -4.10 -32.08 -10.50
CA PRO A 691 -4.99 -32.24 -11.65
C PRO A 691 -6.27 -32.98 -11.26
N GLY A 692 -7.43 -32.45 -11.64
CA GLY A 692 -8.74 -33.04 -11.36
C GLY A 692 -9.71 -32.75 -12.51
N GLU A 693 -11.00 -32.61 -12.22
CA GLU A 693 -11.96 -32.23 -13.25
C GLU A 693 -11.72 -30.79 -13.73
N GLY A 694 -11.51 -30.65 -15.05
CA GLY A 694 -11.26 -29.37 -15.69
C GLY A 694 -9.84 -28.84 -15.51
N VAL A 695 -9.69 -27.53 -15.61
CA VAL A 695 -8.39 -26.82 -15.69
C VAL A 695 -8.09 -25.98 -14.44
N TYR A 696 -8.81 -26.23 -13.35
CA TYR A 696 -8.83 -25.38 -12.15
C TYR A 696 -7.77 -25.73 -11.09
N ASN A 697 -6.96 -26.77 -11.32
CA ASN A 697 -5.96 -27.30 -10.38
C ASN A 697 -6.54 -27.77 -9.05
N PHE A 698 -7.71 -28.41 -9.09
CA PHE A 698 -8.40 -28.89 -7.90
C PHE A 698 -8.87 -30.33 -8.08
N ASN A 699 -8.61 -31.17 -7.10
CA ASN A 699 -9.04 -32.56 -7.06
C ASN A 699 -9.53 -32.93 -5.65
N MET A 700 -10.74 -33.48 -5.56
CA MET A 700 -11.37 -33.85 -4.28
C MET A 700 -10.66 -35.00 -3.55
N THR A 701 -9.90 -35.83 -4.26
CA THR A 701 -9.17 -36.98 -3.70
C THR A 701 -7.66 -36.75 -3.54
N ALA A 702 -7.17 -35.58 -3.97
CA ALA A 702 -5.77 -35.17 -3.88
C ALA A 702 -5.71 -33.65 -3.68
N LYS A 703 -6.05 -33.22 -2.48
CA LYS A 703 -6.11 -31.80 -2.09
C LYS A 703 -4.72 -31.25 -1.82
N CYS A 704 -4.57 -29.92 -1.82
CA CYS A 704 -3.33 -29.30 -1.36
C CYS A 704 -2.92 -29.85 0.03
N GLY A 705 -1.66 -30.27 0.18
CA GLY A 705 -1.14 -30.90 1.40
C GLY A 705 -1.29 -32.43 1.46
N GLU A 706 -1.93 -33.05 0.47
CA GLU A 706 -1.99 -34.51 0.29
C GLU A 706 -0.97 -34.97 -0.78
N PRO A 707 -0.64 -36.28 -0.85
CA PRO A 707 0.16 -36.82 -1.94
C PRO A 707 -0.40 -36.42 -3.31
N ASP A 708 0.50 -36.27 -4.29
CA ASP A 708 0.21 -35.87 -5.68
C ASP A 708 -0.27 -34.42 -5.89
N ALA A 709 -0.53 -33.66 -4.82
CA ALA A 709 -0.74 -32.22 -4.93
C ALA A 709 0.58 -31.44 -4.95
N THR A 710 0.62 -30.38 -5.75
CA THR A 710 1.79 -29.50 -5.87
C THR A 710 1.37 -28.04 -5.75
N SER A 711 2.22 -27.22 -5.14
CA SER A 711 2.06 -25.77 -5.13
C SER A 711 2.71 -25.13 -6.36
N CYS A 712 2.13 -24.03 -6.83
CA CYS A 712 2.75 -23.18 -7.83
C CYS A 712 4.08 -22.59 -7.28
N PRO A 713 5.03 -22.21 -8.15
CA PRO A 713 6.34 -21.72 -7.72
C PRO A 713 6.30 -20.40 -6.94
N ASP A 714 5.32 -19.54 -7.25
CA ASP A 714 5.14 -18.23 -6.62
C ASP A 714 3.66 -18.02 -6.23
N PRO A 715 3.28 -18.30 -4.96
CA PRO A 715 1.92 -18.09 -4.48
C PRO A 715 1.46 -16.63 -4.58
N SER A 716 2.37 -15.65 -4.64
CA SER A 716 2.01 -14.23 -4.71
C SER A 716 1.38 -13.83 -6.05
N THR A 717 1.53 -14.64 -7.10
CA THR A 717 0.89 -14.41 -8.40
C THR A 717 -0.51 -15.02 -8.52
N HIS A 718 -1.00 -15.68 -7.46
CA HIS A 718 -2.31 -16.34 -7.46
C HIS A 718 -3.19 -15.76 -6.35
N TRP A 719 -4.50 -15.67 -6.61
CA TRP A 719 -5.45 -15.24 -5.57
C TRP A 719 -6.04 -16.42 -4.77
N SER A 720 -6.17 -17.58 -5.40
CA SER A 720 -6.71 -18.81 -4.81
C SER A 720 -5.55 -19.72 -4.40
N TRP A 721 -5.47 -20.08 -3.12
CA TRP A 721 -4.44 -20.97 -2.61
C TRP A 721 -4.75 -22.41 -3.00
N ASP A 722 -5.70 -23.06 -2.33
CA ASP A 722 -5.97 -24.50 -2.47
C ASP A 722 -7.25 -24.80 -3.27
N GLY A 723 -7.92 -23.76 -3.77
CA GLY A 723 -9.19 -23.87 -4.50
C GLY A 723 -10.44 -23.66 -3.66
N ILE A 724 -10.28 -23.48 -2.34
CA ILE A 724 -11.31 -23.13 -1.36
C ILE A 724 -10.93 -21.82 -0.64
N HIS A 725 -9.66 -21.65 -0.31
CA HIS A 725 -9.11 -20.55 0.45
C HIS A 725 -8.24 -19.62 -0.41
N LEU A 726 -7.97 -18.44 0.11
CA LEU A 726 -7.18 -17.41 -0.57
C LEU A 726 -5.69 -17.54 -0.24
N THR A 727 -4.85 -17.01 -1.12
CA THR A 727 -3.42 -16.85 -0.82
C THR A 727 -3.19 -15.73 0.19
N GLU A 728 -2.02 -15.72 0.83
CA GLU A 728 -1.59 -14.64 1.71
C GLU A 728 -1.63 -13.29 0.98
N ALA A 729 -1.20 -13.26 -0.28
CA ALA A 729 -1.22 -12.05 -1.10
C ALA A 729 -2.66 -11.52 -1.28
N ALA A 730 -3.62 -12.38 -1.59
CA ALA A 730 -5.03 -12.02 -1.67
C ALA A 730 -5.58 -11.52 -0.34
N TYR A 731 -5.29 -12.21 0.78
CA TYR A 731 -5.68 -11.73 2.10
C TYR A 731 -5.09 -10.36 2.44
N GLY A 732 -3.82 -10.09 2.08
CA GLY A 732 -3.19 -8.79 2.27
C GLY A 732 -3.84 -7.66 1.46
N HIS A 733 -4.32 -7.94 0.24
CA HIS A 733 -5.11 -6.98 -0.54
C HIS A 733 -6.47 -6.70 0.10
N ILE A 734 -7.14 -7.73 0.60
CA ILE A 734 -8.44 -7.60 1.27
C ILE A 734 -8.29 -6.82 2.58
N ALA A 735 -7.29 -7.17 3.41
CA ALA A 735 -7.00 -6.49 4.67
C ALA A 735 -6.77 -4.98 4.46
N ARG A 736 -5.94 -4.60 3.48
CA ARG A 736 -5.72 -3.17 3.15
C ARG A 736 -7.02 -2.46 2.77
N GLY A 737 -7.88 -3.12 2.01
CA GLY A 737 -9.18 -2.58 1.62
C GLY A 737 -10.17 -2.47 2.78
N TRP A 738 -10.11 -3.35 3.76
CA TRP A 738 -10.93 -3.26 4.98
C TRP A 738 -10.42 -2.20 5.94
N LEU A 739 -9.10 -2.08 6.08
CA LEU A 739 -8.45 -1.12 6.96
C LEU A 739 -8.70 0.32 6.48
N ASN A 740 -8.33 0.59 5.23
CA ASN A 740 -8.20 1.97 4.72
C ASN A 740 -8.99 2.24 3.42
N GLY A 741 -9.60 1.20 2.83
CA GLY A 741 -10.19 1.26 1.49
C GLY A 741 -11.71 1.17 1.46
N SER A 742 -12.25 0.97 0.26
CA SER A 742 -13.69 0.86 0.02
C SER A 742 -14.26 -0.55 0.24
N PHE A 743 -13.47 -1.49 0.77
CA PHE A 743 -13.93 -2.85 1.04
C PHE A 743 -14.42 -3.01 2.49
N ALA A 744 -14.61 -1.92 3.22
CA ALA A 744 -15.36 -1.91 4.45
C ALA A 744 -16.23 -0.65 4.55
N ASP A 745 -17.36 -0.79 5.24
CA ASP A 745 -18.36 0.24 5.43
C ASP A 745 -18.73 0.25 6.92
N PRO A 746 -18.32 1.27 7.70
CA PRO A 746 -17.18 2.16 7.40
C PRO A 746 -15.84 1.40 7.44
N PRO A 747 -14.73 1.97 6.93
CA PRO A 747 -13.40 1.37 7.08
C PRO A 747 -13.01 1.13 8.55
N ILE A 748 -12.19 0.11 8.82
CA ILE A 748 -11.75 -0.23 10.19
C ILE A 748 -10.98 0.95 10.79
N VAL A 749 -10.10 1.58 9.99
CA VAL A 749 -9.43 2.84 10.32
C VAL A 749 -10.31 3.99 9.80
N PRO A 750 -11.04 4.71 10.67
CA PRO A 750 -11.79 5.89 10.27
C PRO A 750 -10.87 6.96 9.69
N THR A 751 -11.32 7.60 8.62
CA THR A 751 -10.72 8.81 8.09
C THR A 751 -10.91 9.95 9.11
N GLU A 752 -9.88 10.78 9.30
CA GLU A 752 -9.80 11.84 10.33
C GLU A 752 -10.95 12.88 10.26
N SER A 753 -11.85 12.81 9.27
CA SER A 753 -12.99 13.72 9.11
C SER A 753 -14.24 13.35 9.93
N SER A 754 -14.23 12.26 10.70
CA SER A 754 -15.44 11.76 11.41
C SER A 754 -15.51 12.07 12.91
N SER A 755 -14.61 12.92 13.43
CA SER A 755 -14.76 13.51 14.77
C SER A 755 -15.28 14.95 14.67
N ARG A 756 -16.60 15.10 14.77
CA ARG A 756 -17.26 16.32 15.24
C ARG A 756 -18.30 15.95 16.26
#